data_AF-A0A351F1W7-F1
#
_entry.id   AF-A0A351F1W7-F1
#
_cell.length_a   1.000
_cell.length_b   1.000
_cell.length_c   1.000
_cell.angle_alpha   90.00
_cell.angle_beta   90.00
_cell.angle_gamma   90.00
#
_symmetry.space_group_name_H-M   'P 1'
#
loop_
_entity.id
_entity.type
_entity.pdbx_description
1 polymer ?
#
loop_
_entity_poly.entity_id
_entity_poly.type
_entity_poly.pdbx_seq_one_letter_code
_entity_poly.pdbx_strand_id
1 'polypeptide(L)'
;MNFNFFWGIALLLLSCSDTETGFQELSLIYEDDRFGYINEDGKVIIKPVFRSAGEFSEGLAPVRHDGLFGYINPKGKLIISEQFDFALSFSEGLAIVYLDGKPECIGHDGQKVFASPFIEMSSFKNGRSMVKTSTGKAGIINKKGVLVIDTIFRKINEFKNGAAVVEGLDHLPITNINKNTNSDLEIGVIDTSGNFIIPYGISEYIGDCSDGFFSVTTGKKNAEIDFDDYESTCIYDMKGNLVLSENLTKVNLDGDVHCGMVSISKKKKGISEREDLSYDESYYWGYMNLEGRIIFNDSSYRDVSDFSENRAFVQLENKKYIALNIFGKAISSDTFNMVPHEGFQNGIASVRIGKKFGIIDTNGVFLIKPDFSVILTFATDKNHFAYKQLENDDIYNHSAKCGIARIDGTILTEPIIDYYDESGYKNGLLRCKIDDRLSYINKNGKIVWQESMKKRKRLENYNIDFMKNGYFKVYPDPELVNKGTEGVKLSFFSKSIVKNDVFKNNSISISVLPEHRETFNSKFNGIKVYVANLTSVDIDFNSQDCRLNLKAQAKDKKGEWKDIENLPESWCGNSYGITTLRTGRYWEFITPVYEGVFDTKRRLVLTYIDPKDHNKSDYKKNEITVYSNEYFGSINPAQFWHKNYNRWYRIENFLDWRP
;
A
#
# COMPACT_ATOMS: atom_id res chain seq x y z
N MET A 1 -70.50 -11.16 42.29
CA MET A 1 -70.26 -10.08 41.32
C MET A 1 -68.85 -9.55 41.53
N ASN A 2 -68.02 -9.69 40.50
CA ASN A 2 -66.70 -9.10 40.25
C ASN A 2 -65.56 -9.33 41.27
N PHE A 3 -64.71 -10.28 40.86
CA PHE A 3 -63.31 -10.46 41.24
C PHE A 3 -62.47 -9.21 40.89
N ASN A 4 -61.49 -8.88 41.73
CA ASN A 4 -60.23 -8.28 41.30
C ASN A 4 -59.10 -8.77 42.20
N PHE A 5 -58.25 -9.63 41.62
CA PHE A 5 -56.99 -10.12 42.17
C PHE A 5 -55.93 -9.03 42.01
N PHE A 6 -55.28 -8.64 43.11
CA PHE A 6 -54.01 -7.90 43.08
C PHE A 6 -52.88 -8.91 42.90
N TRP A 7 -52.21 -8.89 41.74
CA TRP A 7 -50.89 -9.49 41.57
C TRP A 7 -49.85 -8.38 41.59
N GLY A 8 -48.95 -8.44 42.58
CA GLY A 8 -47.74 -7.63 42.62
C GLY A 8 -46.77 -8.12 41.55
N ILE A 9 -46.47 -7.28 40.57
CA ILE A 9 -45.37 -7.47 39.63
C ILE A 9 -44.15 -6.77 40.23
N ALA A 10 -43.19 -7.56 40.72
CA ALA A 10 -41.85 -7.09 40.98
C ALA A 10 -41.14 -6.89 39.63
N LEU A 11 -41.01 -5.63 39.21
CA LEU A 11 -40.15 -5.25 38.09
C LEU A 11 -38.69 -5.36 38.55
N LEU A 12 -38.06 -6.49 38.22
CA LEU A 12 -36.61 -6.61 38.15
C LEU A 12 -36.14 -5.71 37.00
N LEU A 13 -35.78 -4.47 37.33
CA LEU A 13 -34.92 -3.64 36.50
C LEU A 13 -33.55 -4.30 36.45
N LEU A 14 -33.36 -5.24 35.54
CA LEU A 14 -32.05 -5.57 35.00
C LEU A 14 -31.59 -4.32 34.24
N SER A 15 -30.94 -3.40 34.93
CA SER A 15 -30.05 -2.45 34.28
C SER A 15 -28.98 -3.30 33.60
N CYS A 16 -29.14 -3.50 32.28
CA CYS A 16 -28.03 -3.82 31.41
C CYS A 16 -27.09 -2.63 31.53
N SER A 17 -26.18 -2.67 32.50
CA SER A 17 -24.98 -1.88 32.44
C SER A 17 -24.24 -2.46 31.24
N ASP A 18 -24.34 -1.77 30.11
CA ASP A 18 -23.33 -1.86 29.07
C ASP A 18 -22.00 -1.58 29.76
N THR A 19 -21.31 -2.64 30.17
CA THR A 19 -19.90 -2.54 30.48
C THR A 19 -19.27 -2.27 29.13
N GLU A 20 -19.05 -1.00 28.83
CA GLU A 20 -17.90 -0.58 28.03
C GLU A 20 -16.67 -1.16 28.73
N THR A 21 -16.38 -2.43 28.44
CA THR A 21 -15.04 -2.97 28.64
C THR A 21 -14.19 -2.25 27.62
N GLY A 22 -13.75 -1.04 27.96
CA GLY A 22 -12.71 -0.33 27.23
C GLY A 22 -11.53 -1.29 27.16
N PHE A 23 -11.31 -1.87 25.98
CA PHE A 23 -10.14 -2.70 25.77
C PHE A 23 -8.93 -1.80 26.00
N GLN A 24 -7.96 -2.29 26.76
CA GLN A 24 -6.73 -1.54 26.93
C GLN A 24 -6.02 -1.52 25.58
N GLU A 25 -6.03 -0.37 24.91
CA GLU A 25 -5.42 -0.19 23.60
C GLU A 25 -3.90 -0.05 23.77
N LEU A 26 -3.17 -1.09 23.40
CA LEU A 26 -1.71 -1.10 23.47
C LEU A 26 -1.10 -0.75 22.12
N SER A 27 0.03 -0.04 22.14
CA SER A 27 0.83 0.23 20.94
C SER A 27 1.91 -0.82 20.78
N LEU A 28 2.10 -1.29 19.55
CA LEU A 28 3.11 -2.29 19.22
C LEU A 28 4.51 -1.65 19.30
N ILE A 29 5.50 -2.34 19.87
CA ILE A 29 6.91 -1.94 19.85
C ILE A 29 7.75 -3.00 19.15
N TYR A 30 8.91 -2.60 18.65
CA TYR A 30 9.86 -3.49 18.00
C TYR A 30 11.26 -3.27 18.58
N GLU A 31 11.83 -4.31 19.17
CA GLU A 31 13.15 -4.27 19.79
C GLU A 31 13.80 -5.65 19.70
N ASP A 32 15.11 -5.69 19.48
CA ASP A 32 15.87 -6.94 19.31
C ASP A 32 15.24 -7.90 18.30
N ASP A 33 14.74 -7.37 17.19
CA ASP A 33 14.05 -8.10 16.13
C ASP A 33 12.82 -8.90 16.57
N ARG A 34 12.19 -8.45 17.66
CA ARG A 34 10.96 -8.99 18.20
C ARG A 34 9.95 -7.89 18.43
N PHE A 35 8.68 -8.26 18.32
CA PHE A 35 7.55 -7.41 18.63
C PHE A 35 7.07 -7.62 20.06
N GLY A 36 6.66 -6.52 20.68
CA GLY A 36 6.03 -6.45 21.99
C GLY A 36 4.99 -5.34 22.03
N TYR A 37 4.50 -4.97 23.22
CA TYR A 37 3.45 -3.98 23.36
C TYR A 37 3.66 -3.07 24.58
N ILE A 38 3.38 -1.78 24.40
CA ILE A 38 3.41 -0.74 25.44
C ILE A 38 2.01 -0.14 25.65
N ASN A 39 1.77 0.44 26.82
CA ASN A 39 0.61 1.31 27.06
C ASN A 39 0.94 2.78 26.74
N GLU A 40 -0.05 3.67 26.89
CA GLU A 40 0.08 5.12 26.68
C GLU A 40 1.12 5.82 27.59
N ASP A 41 1.49 5.21 28.72
CA ASP A 41 2.55 5.72 29.60
C ASP A 41 3.96 5.33 29.12
N GLY A 42 4.07 4.54 28.06
CA GLY A 42 5.32 3.94 27.57
C GLY A 42 5.77 2.72 28.37
N LYS A 43 4.95 2.19 29.28
CA LYS A 43 5.26 0.98 30.03
C LYS A 43 5.09 -0.24 29.13
N VAL A 44 6.15 -1.03 29.00
CA VAL A 44 6.11 -2.35 28.33
C VAL A 44 5.19 -3.28 29.11
N ILE A 45 4.02 -3.59 28.55
CA ILE A 45 3.05 -4.53 29.10
C ILE A 45 3.40 -5.96 28.65
N ILE A 46 3.80 -6.10 27.39
CA ILE A 46 4.20 -7.37 26.80
C ILE A 46 5.58 -7.18 26.21
N LYS A 47 6.55 -7.96 26.70
CA LYS A 47 7.95 -7.83 26.26
C LYS A 47 8.09 -8.18 24.77
N PRO A 48 9.07 -7.58 24.07
CA PRO A 48 9.44 -7.98 22.72
C PRO A 48 9.85 -9.45 22.66
N VAL A 49 8.93 -10.34 22.25
CA VAL A 49 9.18 -11.79 22.16
C VAL A 49 8.67 -12.42 20.87
N PHE A 50 7.77 -11.74 20.15
CA PHE A 50 7.12 -12.29 18.95
C PHE A 50 7.92 -11.98 17.69
N ARG A 51 8.03 -12.92 16.74
CA ARG A 51 8.58 -12.62 15.41
C ARG A 51 7.64 -11.79 14.55
N SER A 52 6.34 -11.96 14.74
CA SER A 52 5.30 -11.20 14.04
C SER A 52 4.14 -10.92 14.98
N ALA A 53 3.53 -9.75 14.81
CA ALA A 53 2.47 -9.26 15.68
C ALA A 53 1.65 -8.19 14.95
N GLY A 54 0.32 -8.24 15.10
CA GLY A 54 -0.61 -7.21 14.63
C GLY A 54 -1.03 -6.25 15.75
N GLU A 55 -1.74 -5.19 15.39
CA GLU A 55 -2.39 -4.29 16.35
C GLU A 55 -3.54 -5.01 17.07
N PHE A 56 -3.80 -4.58 18.32
CA PHE A 56 -5.00 -5.01 19.03
C PHE A 56 -6.23 -4.45 18.34
N SER A 57 -7.20 -5.33 18.08
CA SER A 57 -8.53 -4.98 17.60
C SER A 57 -9.54 -5.86 18.31
N GLU A 58 -10.64 -5.27 18.77
CA GLU A 58 -11.71 -5.97 19.50
C GLU A 58 -11.17 -6.81 20.70
N GLY A 59 -10.10 -6.31 21.33
CA GLY A 59 -9.49 -6.93 22.51
C GLY A 59 -8.52 -8.09 22.23
N LEU A 60 -8.24 -8.42 20.97
CA LEU A 60 -7.28 -9.46 20.59
C LEU A 60 -6.25 -8.95 19.58
N ALA A 61 -5.04 -9.50 19.61
CA ALA A 61 -4.00 -9.24 18.62
C ALA A 61 -3.45 -10.56 18.05
N PRO A 62 -3.33 -10.70 16.71
CA PRO A 62 -2.67 -11.85 16.11
C PRO A 62 -1.16 -11.77 16.39
N VAL A 63 -0.56 -12.85 16.89
CA VAL A 63 0.86 -12.92 17.20
C VAL A 63 1.46 -14.27 16.83
N ARG A 64 2.76 -14.27 16.60
CA ARG A 64 3.57 -15.45 16.30
C ARG A 64 4.90 -15.37 17.02
N HIS A 65 5.18 -16.34 17.90
CA HIS A 65 6.50 -16.41 18.55
C HIS A 65 7.59 -16.78 17.55
N ASP A 66 7.63 -18.04 17.11
CA ASP A 66 8.56 -18.52 16.08
C ASP A 66 7.86 -19.30 14.96
N GLY A 67 6.55 -19.56 15.12
CA GLY A 67 5.87 -20.66 14.43
C GLY A 67 4.56 -20.34 13.74
N LEU A 68 3.44 -20.74 14.31
CA LEU A 68 2.10 -20.44 13.79
C LEU A 68 1.53 -19.21 14.49
N PHE A 69 0.56 -18.56 13.86
CA PHE A 69 -0.19 -17.48 14.45
C PHE A 69 -1.24 -18.01 15.43
N GLY A 70 -1.35 -17.31 16.55
CA GLY A 70 -2.46 -17.38 17.50
C GLY A 70 -2.91 -15.96 17.86
N TYR A 71 -3.76 -15.83 18.88
CA TYR A 71 -4.24 -14.51 19.34
C TYR A 71 -4.05 -14.35 20.84
N ILE A 72 -3.54 -13.19 21.23
CA ILE A 72 -3.37 -12.80 22.63
C ILE A 72 -4.33 -11.69 23.03
N ASN A 73 -4.60 -11.57 24.33
CA ASN A 73 -5.26 -10.41 24.91
C ASN A 73 -4.24 -9.33 25.36
N PRO A 74 -4.68 -8.14 25.82
CA PRO A 74 -3.78 -7.06 26.26
C PRO A 74 -2.90 -7.41 27.48
N LYS A 75 -3.19 -8.52 28.17
CA LYS A 75 -2.34 -9.06 29.26
C LYS A 75 -1.26 -10.01 28.74
N GLY A 76 -1.16 -10.21 27.43
CA GLY A 76 -0.23 -11.16 26.79
C GLY A 76 -0.65 -12.61 26.92
N LYS A 77 -1.87 -12.90 27.40
CA LYS A 77 -2.36 -14.29 27.51
C LYS A 77 -2.85 -14.75 26.15
N LEU A 78 -2.37 -15.91 25.70
CA LEU A 78 -2.87 -16.60 24.52
C LEU A 78 -4.34 -17.03 24.74
N ILE A 79 -5.24 -16.48 23.94
CA ILE A 79 -6.68 -16.77 23.95
C ILE A 79 -7.03 -17.81 22.88
N ILE A 80 -6.47 -17.65 21.69
CA ILE A 80 -6.58 -18.64 20.61
C ILE A 80 -5.18 -19.21 20.38
N SER A 81 -5.05 -20.54 20.48
CA SER A 81 -3.77 -21.25 20.33
C SER A 81 -3.13 -21.02 18.96
N GLU A 82 -1.80 -21.06 18.92
CA GLU A 82 -1.02 -20.97 17.69
C GLU A 82 -1.32 -22.17 16.78
N GLN A 83 -2.07 -21.93 15.71
CA GLN A 83 -2.49 -22.99 14.79
C GLN A 83 -2.67 -22.53 13.34
N PHE A 84 -2.56 -21.23 13.07
CA PHE A 84 -2.80 -20.66 11.75
C PHE A 84 -1.49 -20.34 11.05
N ASP A 85 -1.42 -20.59 9.74
CA ASP A 85 -0.24 -20.21 8.94
C ASP A 85 -0.09 -18.69 8.88
N PHE A 86 -1.22 -17.98 8.87
CA PHE A 86 -1.31 -16.53 8.87
C PHE A 86 -2.63 -16.06 9.50
N ALA A 87 -2.66 -14.87 10.08
CA ALA A 87 -3.83 -14.32 10.77
C ALA A 87 -3.92 -12.80 10.63
N LEU A 88 -5.11 -12.29 10.32
CA LEU A 88 -5.44 -10.86 10.33
C LEU A 88 -6.09 -10.46 11.66
N SER A 89 -6.09 -9.16 11.98
CA SER A 89 -6.79 -8.64 13.17
C SER A 89 -8.31 -8.83 13.06
N PHE A 90 -8.97 -8.97 14.21
CA PHE A 90 -10.42 -9.02 14.30
C PHE A 90 -11.07 -7.73 13.78
N SER A 91 -12.20 -7.87 13.09
CA SER A 91 -13.05 -6.76 12.64
C SER A 91 -14.49 -7.24 12.53
N GLU A 92 -15.40 -6.49 13.16
CA GLU A 92 -16.82 -6.81 13.28
C GLU A 92 -17.07 -8.20 13.88
N GLY A 93 -16.27 -8.63 14.86
CA GLY A 93 -16.41 -9.92 15.52
C GLY A 93 -15.89 -11.13 14.74
N LEU A 94 -15.20 -10.90 13.62
CA LEU A 94 -14.64 -11.94 12.76
C LEU A 94 -13.17 -11.67 12.47
N ALA A 95 -12.37 -12.73 12.36
CA ALA A 95 -11.01 -12.64 11.84
C ALA A 95 -10.81 -13.62 10.69
N ILE A 96 -9.95 -13.22 9.75
CA ILE A 96 -9.52 -14.08 8.64
C ILE A 96 -8.19 -14.71 9.01
N VAL A 97 -8.16 -16.02 8.93
CA VAL A 97 -6.98 -16.84 9.19
C VAL A 97 -6.73 -17.75 8.01
N TYR A 98 -5.48 -18.19 7.82
CA TYR A 98 -5.12 -19.10 6.76
C TYR A 98 -4.65 -20.44 7.31
N LEU A 99 -5.15 -21.51 6.71
CA LEU A 99 -4.75 -22.89 6.96
C LEU A 99 -4.42 -23.57 5.64
N ASP A 100 -3.17 -24.01 5.49
CA ASP A 100 -2.59 -24.56 4.27
C ASP A 100 -2.90 -23.69 3.02
N GLY A 101 -2.79 -22.38 3.20
CA GLY A 101 -3.03 -21.38 2.16
C GLY A 101 -4.48 -21.14 1.77
N LYS A 102 -5.42 -21.63 2.57
CA LYS A 102 -6.85 -21.39 2.37
C LYS A 102 -7.39 -20.46 3.46
N PRO A 103 -8.09 -19.39 3.09
CA PRO A 103 -8.72 -18.51 4.06
C PRO A 103 -9.89 -19.20 4.76
N GLU A 104 -9.96 -19.03 6.08
CA GLU A 104 -11.09 -19.37 6.93
C GLU A 104 -11.49 -18.15 7.77
N CYS A 105 -12.76 -18.10 8.17
CA CYS A 105 -13.29 -17.06 9.02
C CYS A 105 -13.57 -17.63 10.42
N ILE A 106 -13.07 -16.97 11.47
CA ILE A 106 -13.21 -17.39 12.87
C ILE A 106 -13.83 -16.29 13.74
N GLY A 107 -14.50 -16.71 14.82
CA GLY A 107 -14.96 -15.82 15.90
C GLY A 107 -13.90 -15.60 16.98
N HIS A 108 -14.20 -14.74 17.96
CA HIS A 108 -13.31 -14.39 19.08
C HIS A 108 -12.90 -15.59 19.97
N ASP A 109 -13.70 -16.65 19.96
CA ASP A 109 -13.42 -17.90 20.65
C ASP A 109 -12.49 -18.84 19.85
N GLY A 110 -12.09 -18.43 18.65
CA GLY A 110 -11.30 -19.23 17.71
C GLY A 110 -12.10 -20.29 16.96
N GLN A 111 -13.42 -20.35 17.14
CA GLN A 111 -14.26 -21.30 16.40
C GLN A 111 -14.47 -20.82 14.96
N LYS A 112 -14.41 -21.76 14.02
CA LYS A 112 -14.70 -21.52 12.61
C LYS A 112 -16.16 -21.11 12.43
N VAL A 113 -16.37 -19.98 11.78
CA VAL A 113 -17.68 -19.51 11.31
C VAL A 113 -17.97 -20.10 9.93
N PHE A 114 -17.02 -19.98 8.99
CA PHE A 114 -17.11 -20.63 7.68
C PHE A 114 -15.73 -20.82 7.04
N ALA A 115 -15.63 -21.80 6.13
CA ALA A 115 -14.47 -21.96 5.25
C ALA A 115 -14.76 -21.31 3.89
N SER A 116 -13.74 -20.73 3.28
CA SER A 116 -13.88 -19.98 2.03
C SER A 116 -13.34 -20.77 0.84
N PRO A 117 -14.06 -20.84 -0.29
CA PRO A 117 -13.52 -21.39 -1.54
C PRO A 117 -12.58 -20.41 -2.27
N PHE A 118 -12.44 -19.18 -1.76
CA PHE A 118 -11.63 -18.13 -2.35
C PHE A 118 -10.15 -18.30 -1.97
N ILE A 119 -9.24 -17.72 -2.76
CA ILE A 119 -7.80 -17.75 -2.45
C ILE A 119 -7.38 -16.59 -1.53
N GLU A 120 -8.22 -15.57 -1.42
CA GLU A 120 -7.95 -14.37 -0.63
C GLU A 120 -9.25 -13.75 -0.12
N MET A 121 -9.21 -13.14 1.08
CA MET A 121 -10.29 -12.36 1.66
C MET A 121 -9.75 -11.13 2.41
N SER A 122 -10.50 -10.02 2.37
CA SER A 122 -10.22 -8.80 3.14
C SER A 122 -10.88 -8.80 4.52
N SER A 123 -10.33 -8.10 5.52
CA SER A 123 -11.07 -7.88 6.77
C SER A 123 -12.49 -7.34 6.53
N PHE A 124 -13.42 -7.73 7.40
CA PHE A 124 -14.80 -7.29 7.29
C PHE A 124 -14.93 -5.79 7.59
N LYS A 125 -15.65 -5.08 6.73
CA LYS A 125 -16.03 -3.67 6.91
C LYS A 125 -17.45 -3.46 6.41
N ASN A 126 -18.29 -2.81 7.22
CA ASN A 126 -19.71 -2.62 6.98
C ASN A 126 -20.45 -3.93 6.62
N GLY A 127 -20.14 -5.03 7.32
CA GLY A 127 -20.76 -6.35 7.11
C GLY A 127 -20.29 -7.11 5.88
N ARG A 128 -19.25 -6.64 5.19
CA ARG A 128 -18.78 -7.16 3.89
C ARG A 128 -17.29 -7.43 3.86
N SER A 129 -16.89 -8.40 3.04
CA SER A 129 -15.50 -8.73 2.74
C SER A 129 -15.32 -8.90 1.23
N MET A 130 -14.28 -8.27 0.69
CA MET A 130 -13.77 -8.59 -0.64
C MET A 130 -13.20 -10.00 -0.67
N VAL A 131 -13.40 -10.70 -1.78
CA VAL A 131 -12.84 -12.03 -2.00
C VAL A 131 -12.23 -12.13 -3.39
N LYS A 132 -11.22 -13.00 -3.54
CA LYS A 132 -10.57 -13.24 -4.83
C LYS A 132 -10.54 -14.72 -5.20
N THR A 133 -10.85 -15.05 -6.45
CA THR A 133 -10.78 -16.41 -6.97
C THR A 133 -9.37 -16.75 -7.47
N SER A 134 -9.11 -18.04 -7.72
CA SER A 134 -7.85 -18.50 -8.31
C SER A 134 -7.58 -17.94 -9.71
N THR A 135 -8.62 -17.50 -10.43
CA THR A 135 -8.48 -16.82 -11.73
C THR A 135 -8.17 -15.33 -11.58
N GLY A 136 -8.13 -14.81 -10.36
CA GLY A 136 -7.87 -13.42 -10.05
C GLY A 136 -9.11 -12.52 -10.06
N LYS A 137 -10.31 -13.08 -10.18
CA LYS A 137 -11.56 -12.30 -10.15
C LYS A 137 -11.98 -11.96 -8.73
N ALA A 138 -12.55 -10.79 -8.55
CA ALA A 138 -12.98 -10.19 -7.31
C ALA A 138 -14.51 -10.21 -7.18
N GLY A 139 -14.99 -10.42 -5.94
CA GLY A 139 -16.40 -10.34 -5.55
C GLY A 139 -16.53 -9.92 -4.09
N ILE A 140 -17.76 -9.86 -3.57
CA ILE A 140 -18.04 -9.47 -2.18
C ILE A 140 -18.88 -10.54 -1.49
N ILE A 141 -18.52 -10.90 -0.27
CA ILE A 141 -19.33 -11.76 0.62
C ILE A 141 -19.85 -10.99 1.83
N ASN A 142 -20.92 -11.49 2.44
CA ASN A 142 -21.39 -11.06 3.76
C ASN A 142 -20.71 -11.83 4.90
N LYS A 143 -21.00 -11.47 6.15
CA LYS A 143 -20.47 -12.12 7.37
C LYS A 143 -20.80 -13.61 7.53
N LYS A 144 -21.73 -14.15 6.74
CA LYS A 144 -22.06 -15.58 6.70
C LYS A 144 -21.31 -16.33 5.58
N GLY A 145 -20.43 -15.66 4.85
CA GLY A 145 -19.70 -16.24 3.72
C GLY A 145 -20.50 -16.35 2.42
N VAL A 146 -21.68 -15.73 2.34
CA VAL A 146 -22.53 -15.78 1.14
C VAL A 146 -22.16 -14.63 0.21
N LEU A 147 -21.98 -14.92 -1.08
CA LEU A 147 -21.75 -13.91 -2.11
C LEU A 147 -22.91 -12.92 -2.17
N VAL A 148 -22.58 -11.64 -2.03
CA VAL A 148 -23.46 -10.49 -2.25
C VAL A 148 -23.21 -9.92 -3.64
N ILE A 149 -21.94 -9.88 -4.07
CA ILE A 149 -21.53 -9.48 -5.42
C ILE A 149 -20.69 -10.61 -6.00
N ASP A 150 -21.06 -11.06 -7.20
CA ASP A 150 -20.42 -12.20 -7.86
C ASP A 150 -18.95 -11.90 -8.22
N THR A 151 -18.16 -12.97 -8.33
CA THR A 151 -16.73 -12.94 -8.65
C THR A 151 -16.46 -12.76 -10.15
N ILE A 152 -17.03 -11.72 -10.74
CA ILE A 152 -16.95 -11.46 -12.18
C ILE A 152 -15.97 -10.34 -12.55
N PHE A 153 -15.65 -9.46 -11.61
CA PHE A 153 -14.81 -8.29 -11.81
C PHE A 153 -13.35 -8.63 -11.68
N ARG A 154 -12.46 -7.92 -12.39
CA ARG A 154 -11.01 -8.00 -12.12
C ARG A 154 -10.65 -7.25 -10.85
N LYS A 155 -11.33 -6.12 -10.60
CA LYS A 155 -11.11 -5.25 -9.44
C LYS A 155 -12.41 -4.55 -9.04
N ILE A 156 -12.58 -4.41 -7.73
CA ILE A 156 -13.65 -3.63 -7.10
C ILE A 156 -12.94 -2.71 -6.10
N ASN A 157 -13.10 -1.39 -6.25
CA ASN A 157 -12.54 -0.41 -5.33
C ASN A 157 -13.27 -0.48 -3.97
N GLU A 158 -12.73 0.23 -2.97
CA GLU A 158 -13.40 0.34 -1.67
C GLU A 158 -14.76 1.03 -1.82
N PHE A 159 -15.76 0.53 -1.10
CA PHE A 159 -17.07 1.17 -1.06
C PHE A 159 -17.00 2.51 -0.32
N LYS A 160 -17.23 3.61 -1.03
CA LYS A 160 -17.40 4.96 -0.49
C LYS A 160 -18.86 5.37 -0.64
N ASN A 161 -19.49 5.83 0.45
CA ASN A 161 -20.90 6.24 0.48
C ASN A 161 -21.91 5.21 -0.10
N GLY A 162 -21.59 3.92 -0.05
CA GLY A 162 -22.47 2.86 -0.55
C GLY A 162 -22.30 2.48 -2.02
N ALA A 163 -21.23 2.94 -2.68
CA ALA A 163 -20.92 2.57 -4.05
C ALA A 163 -19.42 2.31 -4.26
N ALA A 164 -19.09 1.54 -5.28
CA ALA A 164 -17.71 1.22 -5.63
C ALA A 164 -17.51 1.25 -7.15
N VAL A 165 -16.37 1.80 -7.57
CA VAL A 165 -15.88 1.69 -8.95
C VAL A 165 -15.41 0.25 -9.19
N VAL A 166 -15.78 -0.32 -10.33
CA VAL A 166 -15.42 -1.68 -10.75
C VAL A 166 -14.74 -1.68 -12.10
N GLU A 167 -13.82 -2.63 -12.31
CA GLU A 167 -13.05 -2.79 -13.54
C GLU A 167 -13.09 -4.24 -14.03
N GLY A 168 -13.19 -4.41 -15.35
CA GLY A 168 -12.97 -5.69 -16.05
C GLY A 168 -14.03 -6.76 -15.79
N LEU A 169 -15.11 -6.74 -16.58
CA LEU A 169 -16.07 -7.83 -16.77
C LEU A 169 -15.56 -8.73 -17.91
N ASP A 170 -14.92 -9.87 -17.62
CA ASP A 170 -14.44 -10.80 -18.67
C ASP A 170 -15.57 -11.58 -19.38
N HIS A 171 -16.66 -10.93 -19.79
CA HIS A 171 -17.74 -11.56 -20.55
C HIS A 171 -17.60 -11.37 -22.07
N LEU A 172 -16.68 -10.53 -22.55
CA LEU A 172 -16.38 -10.43 -23.97
C LEU A 172 -15.21 -11.37 -24.34
N PRO A 173 -15.35 -12.23 -25.36
CA PRO A 173 -14.23 -13.03 -25.84
C PRO A 173 -13.13 -12.10 -26.34
N ILE A 174 -11.88 -12.35 -25.93
CA ILE A 174 -10.70 -11.66 -26.45
C ILE A 174 -10.52 -12.08 -27.91
N THR A 175 -11.17 -11.39 -28.83
CA THR A 175 -10.82 -11.38 -30.25
C THR A 175 -10.58 -9.93 -30.63
N ASN A 176 -9.30 -9.55 -30.64
CA ASN A 176 -8.72 -8.27 -31.07
C ASN A 176 -8.61 -7.16 -30.03
N ILE A 177 -7.73 -7.34 -29.04
CA ILE A 177 -7.08 -6.21 -28.36
C ILE A 177 -5.62 -6.15 -28.83
N ASN A 178 -5.31 -5.09 -29.58
CA ASN A 178 -3.94 -4.67 -29.83
C ASN A 178 -3.33 -4.20 -28.51
N LYS A 179 -2.22 -4.82 -28.10
CA LYS A 179 -1.59 -4.71 -26.78
C LYS A 179 -0.94 -3.37 -26.40
N ASN A 180 -1.31 -2.23 -26.99
CA ASN A 180 -0.47 -1.02 -26.88
C ASN A 180 -1.15 0.28 -26.46
N THR A 181 -2.36 0.27 -25.91
CA THR A 181 -2.97 1.48 -25.37
C THR A 181 -3.64 1.19 -24.03
N ASN A 182 -3.48 2.09 -23.06
CA ASN A 182 -4.24 2.12 -21.79
C ASN A 182 -5.76 2.33 -22.00
N SER A 183 -6.28 2.12 -23.22
CA SER A 183 -7.59 2.55 -23.72
C SER A 183 -8.73 1.56 -23.52
N ASP A 184 -8.47 0.37 -22.96
CA ASP A 184 -9.45 -0.73 -22.93
C ASP A 184 -9.95 -1.05 -21.52
N LEU A 185 -9.73 -0.14 -20.56
CA LEU A 185 -10.28 -0.28 -19.21
C LEU A 185 -11.76 0.10 -19.23
N GLU A 186 -12.60 -0.88 -19.51
CA GLU A 186 -14.03 -0.76 -19.27
C GLU A 186 -14.28 -0.74 -17.74
N ILE A 187 -14.86 0.37 -17.30
CA ILE A 187 -15.15 0.68 -15.89
C ILE A 187 -16.64 0.95 -15.71
N GLY A 188 -17.12 0.80 -14.48
CA GLY A 188 -18.49 1.15 -14.09
C GLY A 188 -18.59 1.38 -12.58
N VAL A 189 -19.79 1.71 -12.10
CA VAL A 189 -20.05 1.88 -10.65
C VAL A 189 -21.19 1.00 -10.23
N ILE A 190 -20.99 0.26 -9.13
CA ILE A 190 -22.03 -0.58 -8.53
C ILE A 190 -22.42 -0.06 -7.14
N ASP A 191 -23.68 -0.30 -6.77
CA ASP A 191 -24.16 -0.16 -5.41
C ASP A 191 -23.69 -1.33 -4.53
N THR A 192 -24.01 -1.26 -3.24
CA THR A 192 -23.61 -2.29 -2.28
C THR A 192 -24.26 -3.68 -2.46
N SER A 193 -25.21 -3.81 -3.37
CA SER A 193 -25.86 -5.06 -3.77
C SER A 193 -25.34 -5.59 -5.12
N GLY A 194 -24.45 -4.84 -5.79
CA GLY A 194 -23.91 -5.19 -7.10
C GLY A 194 -24.70 -4.66 -8.29
N ASN A 195 -25.74 -3.84 -8.07
CA ASN A 195 -26.47 -3.23 -9.19
C ASN A 195 -25.66 -2.06 -9.74
N PHE A 196 -25.59 -1.93 -11.07
CA PHE A 196 -24.92 -0.80 -11.70
C PHE A 196 -25.69 0.50 -11.45
N ILE A 197 -24.99 1.48 -10.86
CA ILE A 197 -25.39 2.89 -10.78
C ILE A 197 -24.97 3.58 -12.06
N ILE A 198 -23.70 3.44 -12.44
CA ILE A 198 -23.16 3.89 -13.73
C ILE A 198 -22.87 2.63 -14.56
N PRO A 199 -23.52 2.45 -15.72
CA PRO A 199 -23.30 1.30 -16.57
C PRO A 199 -21.84 1.12 -16.95
N TYR A 200 -21.48 -0.12 -17.24
CA TYR A 200 -20.13 -0.50 -17.63
C TYR A 200 -19.83 -0.15 -19.10
N GLY A 201 -18.60 0.28 -19.40
CA GLY A 201 -18.07 0.42 -20.77
C GLY A 201 -18.40 1.73 -21.51
N ILE A 202 -19.01 2.69 -20.79
CA ILE A 202 -19.36 4.03 -21.32
C ILE A 202 -18.35 5.13 -20.94
N SER A 203 -17.39 4.83 -20.06
CA SER A 203 -16.48 5.82 -19.45
C SER A 203 -15.03 5.39 -19.62
N GLU A 204 -14.14 6.37 -19.76
CA GLU A 204 -12.69 6.17 -19.78
C GLU A 204 -12.09 6.40 -18.39
N TYR A 205 -12.71 7.29 -17.61
CA TYR A 205 -12.38 7.52 -16.20
C TYR A 205 -13.65 7.76 -15.38
N ILE A 206 -13.65 7.26 -14.14
CA ILE A 206 -14.67 7.52 -13.13
C ILE A 206 -13.94 7.84 -11.82
N GLY A 207 -14.18 9.05 -11.30
CA GLY A 207 -13.67 9.47 -9.99
C GLY A 207 -14.31 8.69 -8.85
N ASP A 208 -13.71 8.79 -7.66
CA ASP A 208 -14.29 8.19 -6.47
C ASP A 208 -15.61 8.89 -6.09
N CYS A 209 -16.48 8.19 -5.34
CA CYS A 209 -17.70 8.81 -4.85
C CYS A 209 -17.38 9.92 -3.85
N SER A 210 -17.69 11.17 -4.20
CA SER A 210 -17.57 12.33 -3.31
C SER A 210 -18.92 13.03 -3.18
N ASP A 211 -19.33 13.33 -1.94
CA ASP A 211 -20.65 13.90 -1.59
C ASP A 211 -21.88 13.19 -2.17
N GLY A 212 -21.75 11.90 -2.56
CA GLY A 212 -22.83 11.15 -3.21
C GLY A 212 -22.93 11.38 -4.72
N PHE A 213 -21.83 11.81 -5.36
CA PHE A 213 -21.75 12.01 -6.80
C PHE A 213 -20.48 11.37 -7.37
N PHE A 214 -20.48 11.19 -8.69
CA PHE A 214 -19.36 10.66 -9.46
C PHE A 214 -19.02 11.63 -10.58
N SER A 215 -17.74 11.99 -10.70
CA SER A 215 -17.20 12.53 -11.94
C SER A 215 -16.99 11.38 -12.93
N VAL A 216 -17.48 11.56 -14.14
CA VAL A 216 -17.42 10.55 -15.19
C VAL A 216 -16.95 11.22 -16.46
N THR A 217 -15.80 10.77 -16.95
CA THR A 217 -15.16 11.33 -18.13
C THR A 217 -15.34 10.34 -19.28
N THR A 218 -15.95 10.82 -20.36
CA THR A 218 -16.22 10.03 -21.56
C THR A 218 -15.35 10.53 -22.71
N GLY A 219 -14.45 9.70 -23.22
CA GLY A 219 -13.78 9.98 -24.49
C GLY A 219 -14.64 9.51 -25.67
N LYS A 220 -14.50 10.20 -26.81
CA LYS A 220 -15.15 9.76 -28.06
C LYS A 220 -14.42 8.53 -28.60
N LYS A 221 -15.10 7.37 -28.61
CA LYS A 221 -14.66 6.11 -29.24
C LYS A 221 -14.51 6.15 -30.78
N ASN A 222 -14.41 7.32 -31.43
CA ASN A 222 -14.31 7.42 -32.89
C ASN A 222 -12.87 7.73 -33.32
N ALA A 223 -12.23 6.73 -33.95
CA ALA A 223 -11.08 6.93 -34.82
C ALA A 223 -11.45 7.92 -35.95
N GLU A 224 -10.50 8.80 -36.29
CA GLU A 224 -10.57 9.88 -37.32
C GLU A 224 -10.99 11.30 -36.88
N ILE A 225 -10.82 11.67 -35.61
CA ILE A 225 -10.91 13.09 -35.22
C ILE A 225 -9.65 13.50 -34.45
N ASP A 226 -9.14 14.68 -34.78
CA ASP A 226 -7.94 15.34 -34.27
C ASP A 226 -7.75 15.24 -32.75
N PHE A 227 -6.48 15.29 -32.33
CA PHE A 227 -5.97 15.20 -30.95
C PHE A 227 -6.46 16.30 -29.98
N ASP A 228 -7.46 17.11 -30.33
CA ASP A 228 -7.91 18.29 -29.57
C ASP A 228 -9.41 18.25 -29.16
N ASP A 229 -10.13 17.14 -29.40
CA ASP A 229 -11.54 17.01 -29.02
C ASP A 229 -11.66 16.50 -27.57
N TYR A 230 -11.67 17.44 -26.62
CA TYR A 230 -11.71 17.26 -25.16
C TYR A 230 -12.69 16.16 -24.69
N GLU A 231 -12.22 15.35 -23.75
CA GLU A 231 -13.06 14.46 -22.95
C GLU A 231 -14.06 15.30 -22.14
N SER A 232 -15.37 15.05 -22.29
CA SER A 232 -16.38 15.77 -21.52
C SER A 232 -16.60 15.10 -20.17
N THR A 233 -16.31 15.82 -19.09
CA THR A 233 -16.65 15.37 -17.72
C THR A 233 -18.13 15.64 -17.42
N CYS A 234 -18.79 14.64 -16.86
CA CYS A 234 -20.19 14.68 -16.44
C CYS A 234 -20.29 14.28 -14.97
N ILE A 235 -21.28 14.84 -14.27
CA ILE A 235 -21.56 14.51 -12.86
C ILE A 235 -22.82 13.67 -12.76
N TYR A 236 -22.71 12.52 -12.11
CA TYR A 236 -23.84 11.61 -11.88
C TYR A 236 -24.12 11.47 -10.38
N ASP A 237 -25.39 11.31 -10.01
CA ASP A 237 -25.80 11.01 -8.63
C ASP A 237 -25.72 9.49 -8.31
N MET A 238 -25.93 9.13 -7.04
CA MET A 238 -26.00 7.73 -6.58
C MET A 238 -27.13 6.88 -7.20
N LYS A 239 -28.03 7.47 -7.99
CA LYS A 239 -29.08 6.77 -8.74
C LYS A 239 -28.74 6.61 -10.22
N GLY A 240 -27.59 7.13 -10.66
CA GLY A 240 -27.16 7.10 -12.06
C GLY A 240 -27.79 8.19 -12.92
N ASN A 241 -28.42 9.21 -12.32
CA ASN A 241 -28.96 10.34 -13.08
C ASN A 241 -27.85 11.33 -13.41
N LEU A 242 -27.82 11.81 -14.65
CA LEU A 242 -26.96 12.92 -15.05
C LEU A 242 -27.43 14.22 -14.35
N VAL A 243 -26.53 14.82 -13.57
CA VAL A 243 -26.77 16.06 -12.82
C VAL A 243 -26.18 17.26 -13.57
N LEU A 244 -24.91 17.18 -13.96
CA LEU A 244 -24.21 18.23 -14.71
C LEU A 244 -23.48 17.65 -15.92
N SER A 245 -23.41 18.41 -17.00
CA SER A 245 -22.54 18.14 -18.15
C SER A 245 -22.15 19.44 -18.84
N GLU A 246 -21.03 19.43 -19.55
CA GLU A 246 -20.54 20.59 -20.33
C GLU A 246 -21.57 21.07 -21.36
N ASN A 247 -22.33 20.15 -21.96
CA ASN A 247 -23.41 20.48 -22.90
C ASN A 247 -24.54 21.28 -22.23
N LEU A 248 -24.82 21.03 -20.95
CA LEU A 248 -25.83 21.75 -20.18
C LEU A 248 -25.30 23.12 -19.71
N THR A 249 -24.01 23.20 -19.41
CA THR A 249 -23.44 24.34 -18.66
C THR A 249 -22.58 25.28 -19.51
N LYS A 250 -22.10 24.83 -20.68
CA LYS A 250 -21.17 25.52 -21.58
C LYS A 250 -19.84 25.92 -20.91
N VAL A 251 -19.41 25.14 -19.93
CA VAL A 251 -18.12 25.23 -19.23
C VAL A 251 -17.59 23.82 -18.99
N ASN A 252 -16.27 23.70 -18.86
CA ASN A 252 -15.64 22.42 -18.56
C ASN A 252 -15.81 22.12 -17.06
N LEU A 253 -15.93 20.84 -16.72
CA LEU A 253 -15.98 20.36 -15.33
C LEU A 253 -14.65 19.65 -15.03
N ASP A 254 -13.90 20.14 -14.04
CA ASP A 254 -12.49 19.76 -13.87
C ASP A 254 -12.20 18.97 -12.58
N GLY A 255 -13.21 18.70 -11.74
CA GLY A 255 -13.02 18.03 -10.45
C GLY A 255 -14.24 17.28 -9.93
N ASP A 256 -14.04 16.61 -8.80
CA ASP A 256 -15.08 15.88 -8.07
C ASP A 256 -16.04 16.83 -7.34
N VAL A 257 -17.21 16.33 -6.95
CA VAL A 257 -18.16 17.13 -6.17
C VAL A 257 -17.69 17.22 -4.72
N HIS A 258 -17.48 18.43 -4.22
CA HIS A 258 -17.16 18.67 -2.82
C HIS A 258 -17.95 19.84 -2.26
N CYS A 259 -18.52 19.65 -1.06
CA CYS A 259 -19.45 20.59 -0.42
C CYS A 259 -20.59 21.04 -1.35
N GLY A 260 -21.07 20.13 -2.21
CA GLY A 260 -22.10 20.43 -3.23
C GLY A 260 -21.64 21.37 -4.37
N MET A 261 -20.33 21.52 -4.56
CA MET A 261 -19.72 22.36 -5.59
C MET A 261 -18.80 21.53 -6.49
N VAL A 262 -18.62 21.99 -7.73
CA VAL A 262 -17.69 21.43 -8.73
C VAL A 262 -16.81 22.54 -9.26
N SER A 263 -15.51 22.28 -9.38
CA SER A 263 -14.57 23.18 -10.05
C SER A 263 -14.83 23.21 -11.56
N ILE A 264 -14.78 24.39 -12.12
CA ILE A 264 -15.02 24.62 -13.56
C ILE A 264 -13.90 25.47 -14.15
N SER A 265 -13.62 25.23 -15.42
CA SER A 265 -12.76 26.09 -16.23
C SER A 265 -13.51 26.60 -17.47
N LYS A 266 -13.14 27.80 -17.91
CA LYS A 266 -13.70 28.42 -19.10
C LYS A 266 -12.64 29.16 -19.89
N LYS A 267 -12.61 28.91 -21.22
CA LYS A 267 -11.70 29.59 -22.14
C LYS A 267 -11.99 31.09 -22.21
N LYS A 268 -10.95 31.93 -22.13
CA LYS A 268 -11.07 33.39 -22.26
C LYS A 268 -11.47 33.76 -23.69
N LYS A 269 -12.40 34.70 -23.84
CA LYS A 269 -12.86 35.17 -25.16
C LYS A 269 -11.74 35.93 -25.88
N GLY A 270 -11.47 35.57 -27.14
CA GLY A 270 -10.56 36.30 -28.04
C GLY A 270 -9.17 35.68 -28.23
N ILE A 271 -8.87 34.56 -27.58
CA ILE A 271 -7.62 33.80 -27.78
C ILE A 271 -7.82 32.84 -28.96
N SER A 272 -7.01 32.97 -30.01
CA SER A 272 -7.09 32.12 -31.21
C SER A 272 -6.39 30.77 -30.98
N GLU A 273 -6.85 29.71 -31.63
CA GLU A 273 -6.25 28.35 -31.54
C GLU A 273 -4.79 28.24 -32.00
N ARG A 274 -4.22 29.31 -32.57
CA ARG A 274 -2.83 29.33 -33.08
C ARG A 274 -1.82 30.03 -32.18
N GLU A 275 -2.23 30.52 -31.01
CA GLU A 275 -1.30 31.15 -30.07
C GLU A 275 -0.71 30.08 -29.14
N ASP A 276 0.62 29.92 -29.16
CA ASP A 276 1.41 29.06 -28.25
C ASP A 276 1.37 29.61 -26.81
N LEU A 277 0.18 29.73 -26.23
CA LEU A 277 -0.03 30.12 -24.84
C LEU A 277 -0.11 28.87 -23.97
N SER A 278 0.47 28.95 -22.77
CA SER A 278 0.29 27.90 -21.77
C SER A 278 -1.20 27.74 -21.39
N TYR A 279 -1.61 26.54 -20.99
CA TYR A 279 -3.00 26.23 -20.60
C TYR A 279 -3.55 27.25 -19.56
N ASP A 280 -2.72 27.64 -18.59
CA ASP A 280 -3.03 28.64 -17.53
C ASP A 280 -3.38 30.04 -18.05
N GLU A 281 -2.91 30.42 -19.24
CA GLU A 281 -3.16 31.74 -19.81
C GLU A 281 -4.47 31.77 -20.61
N SER A 282 -4.94 30.60 -21.05
CA SER A 282 -6.11 30.45 -21.92
C SER A 282 -7.44 30.29 -21.18
N TYR A 283 -7.42 29.87 -19.91
CA TYR A 283 -8.61 29.60 -19.12
C TYR A 283 -8.69 30.47 -17.86
N TYR A 284 -9.89 30.58 -17.29
CA TYR A 284 -10.10 31.04 -15.92
C TYR A 284 -10.97 30.05 -15.17
N TRP A 285 -10.75 29.97 -13.87
CA TRP A 285 -11.33 28.96 -13.02
C TRP A 285 -12.47 29.52 -12.15
N GLY A 286 -13.31 28.63 -11.66
CA GLY A 286 -14.42 28.98 -10.80
C GLY A 286 -15.12 27.77 -10.24
N TYR A 287 -16.31 27.99 -9.69
CA TYR A 287 -17.15 26.91 -9.19
C TYR A 287 -18.59 27.06 -9.61
N MET A 288 -19.22 25.89 -9.72
CA MET A 288 -20.61 25.72 -10.00
C MET A 288 -21.25 24.87 -8.92
N ASN A 289 -22.51 25.17 -8.60
CA ASN A 289 -23.30 24.28 -7.77
C ASN A 289 -24.01 23.19 -8.61
N LEU A 290 -24.62 22.22 -7.93
CA LEU A 290 -25.30 21.10 -8.59
C LEU A 290 -26.59 21.49 -9.35
N GLU A 291 -27.11 22.72 -9.19
CA GLU A 291 -28.19 23.25 -10.04
C GLU A 291 -27.69 23.88 -11.36
N GLY A 292 -26.39 23.79 -11.65
CA GLY A 292 -25.80 24.34 -12.86
C GLY A 292 -25.54 25.85 -12.79
N ARG A 293 -25.66 26.47 -11.60
CA ARG A 293 -25.41 27.90 -11.41
C ARG A 293 -23.95 28.11 -11.08
N ILE A 294 -23.29 28.93 -11.89
CA ILE A 294 -21.94 29.41 -11.57
C ILE A 294 -22.04 30.34 -10.36
N ILE A 295 -21.37 29.97 -9.27
CA ILE A 295 -21.36 30.76 -8.03
C ILE A 295 -20.33 31.87 -8.14
N PHE A 296 -19.13 31.55 -8.61
CA PHE A 296 -18.08 32.52 -8.89
C PHE A 296 -17.10 31.98 -9.93
N ASN A 297 -16.65 32.85 -10.84
CA ASN A 297 -15.71 32.55 -11.91
C ASN A 297 -15.00 33.83 -12.39
N ASP A 298 -14.26 34.47 -11.49
CA ASP A 298 -13.54 35.71 -11.80
C ASP A 298 -12.39 35.44 -12.77
N SER A 299 -12.22 36.29 -13.79
CA SER A 299 -11.14 36.14 -14.78
C SER A 299 -9.72 36.23 -14.20
N SER A 300 -9.60 36.78 -12.98
CA SER A 300 -8.35 36.86 -12.22
C SER A 300 -7.94 35.53 -11.57
N TYR A 301 -8.84 34.54 -11.53
CA TYR A 301 -8.56 33.24 -10.93
C TYR A 301 -7.76 32.36 -11.91
N ARG A 302 -6.56 31.97 -11.47
CA ARG A 302 -5.58 31.18 -12.24
C ARG A 302 -5.66 29.69 -11.93
N ASP A 303 -6.09 29.34 -10.73
CA ASP A 303 -6.20 27.97 -10.25
C ASP A 303 -7.15 27.93 -9.03
N VAL A 304 -7.76 26.78 -8.76
CA VAL A 304 -8.72 26.57 -7.66
C VAL A 304 -8.51 25.19 -7.02
N SER A 305 -8.57 25.10 -5.69
CA SER A 305 -8.56 23.81 -4.99
C SER A 305 -9.93 23.14 -5.03
N ASP A 306 -10.08 21.89 -4.61
CA ASP A 306 -11.41 21.41 -4.27
C ASP A 306 -11.95 22.08 -3.00
N PHE A 307 -13.26 22.05 -2.83
CA PHE A 307 -13.89 22.52 -1.59
C PHE A 307 -13.59 21.54 -0.45
N SER A 308 -13.23 22.07 0.70
CA SER A 308 -12.97 21.30 1.92
C SER A 308 -13.60 22.04 3.10
N GLU A 309 -14.43 21.32 3.86
CA GLU A 309 -15.22 21.89 4.96
C GLU A 309 -15.99 23.18 4.59
N ASN A 310 -16.49 23.33 3.36
CA ASN A 310 -17.16 24.54 2.83
C ASN A 310 -16.24 25.74 2.52
N ARG A 311 -14.95 25.51 2.29
CA ARG A 311 -13.96 26.52 1.90
C ARG A 311 -13.15 26.06 0.71
N ALA A 312 -12.65 27.01 -0.06
CA ALA A 312 -11.79 26.76 -1.20
C ALA A 312 -10.64 27.76 -1.20
N PHE A 313 -9.47 27.34 -1.67
CA PHE A 313 -8.37 28.24 -1.98
C PHE A 313 -8.35 28.54 -3.47
N VAL A 314 -8.21 29.83 -3.79
CA VAL A 314 -8.19 30.30 -5.18
C VAL A 314 -6.89 31.06 -5.42
N GLN A 315 -6.16 30.70 -6.47
CA GLN A 315 -4.96 31.41 -6.89
C GLN A 315 -5.33 32.62 -7.75
N LEU A 316 -4.82 33.78 -7.38
CA LEU A 316 -5.00 35.05 -8.07
C LEU A 316 -3.89 35.30 -9.10
N GLU A 317 -4.05 36.31 -9.97
CA GLU A 317 -3.06 36.67 -11.00
C GLU A 317 -1.64 36.93 -10.47
N ASN A 318 -1.53 37.42 -9.24
CA ASN A 318 -0.24 37.66 -8.59
C ASN A 318 0.41 36.39 -8.00
N LYS A 319 -0.14 35.21 -8.32
CA LYS A 319 0.28 33.88 -7.84
C LYS A 319 0.14 33.67 -6.32
N LYS A 320 -0.64 34.53 -5.65
CA LYS A 320 -1.04 34.31 -4.25
C LYS A 320 -2.42 33.69 -4.19
N TYR A 321 -2.71 33.02 -3.09
CA TYR A 321 -3.97 32.38 -2.82
C TYR A 321 -4.83 33.23 -1.86
N ILE A 322 -6.14 33.12 -2.00
CA ILE A 322 -7.12 33.62 -1.06
C ILE A 322 -8.09 32.50 -0.69
N ALA A 323 -8.58 32.49 0.55
CA ALA A 323 -9.59 31.54 1.00
C ALA A 323 -10.99 32.12 0.83
N LEU A 324 -11.87 31.38 0.17
CA LEU A 324 -13.26 31.75 -0.08
C LEU A 324 -14.20 30.75 0.60
N ASN A 325 -15.40 31.21 0.97
CA ASN A 325 -16.50 30.32 1.36
C ASN A 325 -17.32 29.86 0.14
N ILE A 326 -18.32 29.00 0.37
CA ILE A 326 -19.24 28.49 -0.66
C ILE A 326 -20.02 29.57 -1.42
N PHE A 327 -20.04 30.82 -0.95
CA PHE A 327 -20.67 31.95 -1.65
C PHE A 327 -19.67 32.80 -2.45
N GLY A 328 -18.41 32.35 -2.57
CA GLY A 328 -17.34 33.10 -3.24
C GLY A 328 -16.84 34.31 -2.46
N LYS A 329 -17.24 34.47 -1.18
CA LYS A 329 -16.79 35.58 -0.34
C LYS A 329 -15.50 35.20 0.37
N ALA A 330 -14.53 36.10 0.33
CA ALA A 330 -13.29 35.95 1.10
C ALA A 330 -13.58 35.83 2.60
N ILE A 331 -13.00 34.81 3.23
CA ILE A 331 -13.10 34.60 4.68
C ILE A 331 -11.97 35.31 5.43
N SER A 332 -10.89 35.69 4.74
CA SER A 332 -9.78 36.48 5.27
C SER A 332 -9.44 37.62 4.32
N SER A 333 -8.91 38.72 4.87
CA SER A 333 -8.29 39.80 4.08
C SER A 333 -6.86 39.47 3.65
N ASP A 334 -6.24 38.46 4.26
CA ASP A 334 -4.87 38.06 3.96
C ASP A 334 -4.79 37.23 2.66
N THR A 335 -3.64 37.30 2.01
CA THR A 335 -3.31 36.47 0.84
C THR A 335 -2.07 35.63 1.12
N PHE A 336 -2.05 34.42 0.61
CA PHE A 336 -1.07 33.39 0.97
C PHE A 336 -0.15 33.07 -0.20
N ASN A 337 1.13 32.88 0.05
CA ASN A 337 2.08 32.41 -0.95
C ASN A 337 1.91 30.91 -1.24
N MET A 338 1.44 30.13 -0.26
CA MET A 338 1.18 28.69 -0.39
C MET A 338 0.04 28.27 0.54
N VAL A 339 -0.69 27.24 0.15
CA VAL A 339 -1.85 26.65 0.83
C VAL A 339 -1.77 25.13 0.73
N PRO A 340 -2.46 24.36 1.59
CA PRO A 340 -2.42 22.90 1.52
C PRO A 340 -3.25 22.41 0.32
N HIS A 341 -2.79 21.34 -0.34
CA HIS A 341 -3.49 20.73 -1.48
C HIS A 341 -4.89 20.24 -1.10
N GLU A 342 -5.00 19.49 0.01
CA GLU A 342 -6.26 18.95 0.54
C GLU A 342 -7.19 20.02 1.14
N GLY A 343 -6.76 21.29 1.17
CA GLY A 343 -7.50 22.37 1.79
C GLY A 343 -7.61 22.27 3.32
N PHE A 344 -8.79 22.57 3.87
CA PHE A 344 -9.06 22.51 5.31
C PHE A 344 -9.25 21.08 5.78
N GLN A 345 -8.53 20.71 6.84
CA GLN A 345 -8.65 19.42 7.50
C GLN A 345 -8.85 19.62 8.99
N ASN A 346 -9.86 18.98 9.57
CA ASN A 346 -10.18 19.04 10.99
C ASN A 346 -10.37 20.48 11.52
N GLY A 347 -10.95 21.37 10.71
CA GLY A 347 -11.21 22.75 11.08
C GLY A 347 -10.06 23.74 10.89
N ILE A 348 -8.93 23.31 10.31
CA ILE A 348 -7.72 24.14 10.17
C ILE A 348 -7.05 23.99 8.80
N ALA A 349 -6.24 24.98 8.42
CA ALA A 349 -5.37 24.91 7.24
C ALA A 349 -4.01 25.59 7.49
N SER A 350 -2.92 24.93 7.06
CA SER A 350 -1.56 25.48 7.14
C SER A 350 -1.26 26.37 5.93
N VAL A 351 -1.08 27.67 6.15
CA VAL A 351 -0.91 28.66 5.07
C VAL A 351 0.43 29.38 5.20
N ARG A 352 1.05 29.74 4.08
CA ARG A 352 2.35 30.43 4.04
C ARG A 352 2.19 31.90 3.67
N ILE A 353 2.81 32.80 4.42
CA ILE A 353 2.97 34.22 4.05
C ILE A 353 4.46 34.57 4.05
N GLY A 354 4.94 35.11 2.94
CA GLY A 354 6.37 35.29 2.69
C GLY A 354 7.08 33.94 2.78
N LYS A 355 7.97 33.79 3.76
CA LYS A 355 8.77 32.57 3.97
C LYS A 355 8.25 31.68 5.11
N LYS A 356 7.22 32.11 5.85
CA LYS A 356 6.78 31.46 7.08
C LYS A 356 5.37 30.91 6.96
N PHE A 357 5.14 29.78 7.60
CA PHE A 357 3.84 29.12 7.74
C PHE A 357 3.17 29.50 9.06
N GLY A 358 1.86 29.69 8.98
CA GLY A 358 0.95 29.81 10.09
C GLY A 358 -0.24 28.87 9.89
N ILE A 359 -1.19 28.90 10.81
CA ILE A 359 -2.40 28.09 10.76
C ILE A 359 -3.61 28.99 10.94
N ILE A 360 -4.57 28.86 10.03
CA ILE A 360 -5.85 29.53 10.10
C ILE A 360 -6.96 28.54 10.45
N ASP A 361 -7.95 29.03 11.20
CA ASP A 361 -9.22 28.34 11.33
C ASP A 361 -10.07 28.51 10.07
N THR A 362 -11.21 27.84 10.08
CA THR A 362 -12.14 27.88 8.98
C THR A 362 -12.91 29.19 8.76
N ASN A 363 -12.72 30.18 9.63
CA ASN A 363 -13.18 31.55 9.44
C ASN A 363 -12.06 32.45 8.89
N GLY A 364 -10.89 31.89 8.56
CA GLY A 364 -9.73 32.64 8.09
C GLY A 364 -8.96 33.36 9.20
N VAL A 365 -9.26 33.07 10.47
CA VAL A 365 -8.59 33.67 11.63
C VAL A 365 -7.34 32.88 11.96
N PHE A 366 -6.19 33.56 12.10
CA PHE A 366 -4.96 32.91 12.51
C PHE A 366 -5.06 32.37 13.95
N LEU A 367 -5.01 31.04 14.06
CA LEU A 367 -4.70 30.35 15.31
C LEU A 367 -3.21 30.47 15.64
N ILE A 368 -2.38 30.39 14.59
CA ILE A 368 -0.93 30.55 14.64
C ILE A 368 -0.52 31.53 13.55
N LYS A 369 0.02 32.67 13.95
CA LYS A 369 0.58 33.62 12.97
C LYS A 369 1.80 33.02 12.26
N PRO A 370 2.11 33.44 11.02
CA PRO A 370 3.26 32.92 10.29
C PRO A 370 4.58 33.10 11.04
N ASP A 371 5.16 31.99 11.52
CA ASP A 371 6.39 31.99 12.32
C ASP A 371 7.28 30.76 12.07
N PHE A 372 6.67 29.63 11.69
CA PHE A 372 7.36 28.38 11.41
C PHE A 372 7.90 28.32 9.98
N SER A 373 9.04 27.67 9.75
CA SER A 373 9.55 27.50 8.38
C SER A 373 8.70 26.50 7.57
N VAL A 374 8.19 25.45 8.21
CA VAL A 374 7.21 24.50 7.64
C VAL A 374 6.27 24.02 8.76
N ILE A 375 4.99 23.85 8.43
CA ILE A 375 3.97 23.21 9.28
C ILE A 375 3.42 22.00 8.54
N LEU A 376 3.27 20.89 9.26
CA LEU A 376 2.74 19.62 8.78
C LEU A 376 1.63 19.16 9.75
N THR A 377 0.38 19.18 9.30
CA THR A 377 -0.78 18.83 10.12
C THR A 377 -0.99 17.32 10.18
N PHE A 378 -1.58 16.83 11.28
CA PHE A 378 -1.98 15.43 11.41
C PHE A 378 -3.37 15.19 10.85
N ALA A 379 -3.57 14.06 10.19
CA ALA A 379 -4.84 13.72 9.57
C ALA A 379 -5.99 13.54 10.58
N THR A 380 -5.71 13.10 11.82
CA THR A 380 -6.75 12.78 12.82
C THR A 380 -6.69 13.62 14.09
N ASP A 381 -5.71 14.51 14.23
CA ASP A 381 -5.52 15.33 15.43
C ASP A 381 -5.53 16.82 15.11
N LYS A 382 -6.53 17.53 15.65
CA LYS A 382 -6.73 18.97 15.44
C LYS A 382 -5.91 19.86 16.36
N ASN A 383 -5.32 19.31 17.43
CA ASN A 383 -4.69 20.09 18.48
C ASN A 383 -3.17 20.17 18.35
N HIS A 384 -2.56 19.27 17.59
CA HIS A 384 -1.11 19.18 17.42
C HIS A 384 -0.72 19.25 15.94
N PHE A 385 0.49 19.70 15.69
CA PHE A 385 1.12 19.65 14.37
C PHE A 385 2.61 19.39 14.51
N ALA A 386 3.20 18.81 13.46
CA ALA A 386 4.64 18.74 13.32
C ALA A 386 5.16 20.00 12.63
N TYR A 387 6.34 20.46 12.98
CA TYR A 387 6.97 21.63 12.38
C TYR A 387 8.43 21.39 12.08
N LYS A 388 8.98 22.16 11.13
CA LYS A 388 10.42 22.19 10.86
C LYS A 388 10.95 23.61 11.04
N GLN A 389 12.15 23.71 11.59
CA GLN A 389 12.96 24.92 11.58
C GLN A 389 14.08 24.72 10.56
N LEU A 390 14.12 25.56 9.54
CA LEU A 390 15.08 25.44 8.44
C LEU A 390 16.02 26.65 8.45
N GLU A 391 17.32 26.40 8.25
CA GLU A 391 18.34 27.45 8.07
C GLU A 391 18.15 28.17 6.73
N ASN A 392 17.75 27.42 5.71
CA ASN A 392 17.49 27.89 4.35
C ASN A 392 15.98 27.78 4.06
N ASP A 393 15.51 28.46 3.03
CA ASP A 393 14.08 28.44 2.65
C ASP A 393 13.68 27.19 1.82
N ASP A 394 14.44 26.10 1.94
CA ASP A 394 14.21 24.84 1.23
C ASP A 394 13.16 24.00 1.96
N ILE A 395 11.89 24.36 1.74
CA ILE A 395 10.72 23.71 2.37
C ILE A 395 10.56 22.22 2.00
N TYR A 396 11.24 21.75 0.96
CA TYR A 396 11.22 20.35 0.52
C TYR A 396 12.35 19.52 1.12
N ASN A 397 13.10 20.08 2.07
CA ASN A 397 14.16 19.34 2.75
C ASN A 397 13.57 18.20 3.61
N HIS A 398 13.53 17.01 3.03
CA HIS A 398 13.07 15.78 3.70
C HIS A 398 14.03 15.30 4.79
N SER A 399 15.30 15.74 4.77
CA SER A 399 16.30 15.38 5.80
C SER A 399 16.21 16.22 7.07
N ALA A 400 15.47 17.33 7.04
CA ALA A 400 15.30 18.19 8.19
C ALA A 400 14.41 17.52 9.25
N LYS A 401 14.92 17.48 10.49
CA LYS A 401 14.19 16.96 11.64
C LYS A 401 12.96 17.82 11.96
N CYS A 402 11.95 17.19 12.55
CA CYS A 402 10.69 17.79 12.93
C CYS A 402 10.57 17.90 14.45
N GLY A 403 9.90 18.96 14.91
CA GLY A 403 9.42 19.09 16.28
C GLY A 403 7.90 18.97 16.32
N ILE A 404 7.32 18.88 17.52
CA ILE A 404 5.87 18.85 17.72
C ILE A 404 5.43 20.08 18.50
N ALA A 405 4.35 20.70 18.04
CA ALA A 405 3.74 21.85 18.70
C ALA A 405 2.22 21.71 18.78
N ARG A 406 1.60 22.52 19.62
CA ARG A 406 0.15 22.67 19.75
C ARG A 406 -0.37 23.83 18.93
N ILE A 407 -1.65 23.76 18.57
CA ILE A 407 -2.37 24.80 17.82
C ILE A 407 -2.47 26.16 18.55
N ASP A 408 -2.08 26.22 19.82
CA ASP A 408 -1.93 27.45 20.62
C ASP A 408 -0.51 28.04 20.60
N GLY A 409 0.42 27.39 19.90
CA GLY A 409 1.80 27.83 19.68
C GLY A 409 2.79 27.22 20.66
N THR A 410 2.32 26.43 21.63
CA THR A 410 3.20 25.76 22.60
C THR A 410 4.06 24.72 21.91
N ILE A 411 5.38 24.89 21.97
CA ILE A 411 6.35 23.87 21.54
C ILE A 411 6.38 22.74 22.57
N LEU A 412 6.07 21.52 22.14
CA LEU A 412 6.08 20.33 22.98
C LEU A 412 7.39 19.55 22.84
N THR A 413 7.95 19.52 21.64
CA THR A 413 9.21 18.83 21.34
C THR A 413 9.99 19.64 20.31
N GLU A 414 11.27 19.87 20.57
CA GLU A 414 12.19 20.50 19.62
C GLU A 414 12.40 19.64 18.35
N PRO A 415 12.99 20.19 17.27
CA PRO A 415 13.25 19.45 16.02
C PRO A 415 14.26 18.30 16.14
N ILE A 416 13.83 17.18 16.70
CA ILE A 416 14.64 15.97 16.93
C ILE A 416 14.11 14.73 16.21
N ILE A 417 12.92 14.81 15.62
CA ILE A 417 12.22 13.68 15.01
C ILE A 417 12.61 13.55 13.54
N ASP A 418 13.18 12.42 13.16
CA ASP A 418 13.61 12.17 11.79
C ASP A 418 12.40 11.87 10.89
N TYR A 419 11.41 11.14 11.41
CA TYR A 419 10.19 10.77 10.70
C TYR A 419 9.06 10.45 11.70
N TYR A 420 7.79 10.71 11.39
CA TYR A 420 6.68 10.52 12.33
C TYR A 420 5.37 10.10 11.66
N ASP A 421 4.57 9.34 12.41
CA ASP A 421 3.18 8.95 12.19
C ASP A 421 2.27 10.06 11.62
N GLU A 422 2.16 10.28 10.30
CA GLU A 422 1.33 11.37 9.76
C GLU A 422 -0.16 11.23 10.08
N SER A 423 -0.63 10.01 10.39
CA SER A 423 -1.99 9.81 10.91
C SER A 423 -2.18 10.45 12.29
N GLY A 424 -1.10 10.76 13.01
CA GLY A 424 -1.09 11.43 14.30
C GLY A 424 -0.98 10.48 15.49
N TYR A 425 -1.55 10.88 16.62
CA TYR A 425 -1.52 10.10 17.86
C TYR A 425 -2.52 8.95 17.82
N LYS A 426 -2.03 7.72 18.01
CA LYS A 426 -2.85 6.52 18.24
C LYS A 426 -2.68 6.08 19.68
N ASN A 427 -3.78 5.84 20.39
CA ASN A 427 -3.77 5.41 21.80
C ASN A 427 -2.93 6.34 22.70
N GLY A 428 -3.03 7.65 22.45
CA GLY A 428 -2.27 8.68 23.20
C GLY A 428 -0.80 8.84 22.79
N LEU A 429 -0.31 8.04 21.84
CA LEU A 429 1.10 8.00 21.43
C LEU A 429 1.29 8.30 19.95
N LEU A 430 2.25 9.17 19.64
CA LEU A 430 2.77 9.41 18.31
C LEU A 430 3.95 8.48 18.08
N ARG A 431 3.81 7.57 17.11
CA ARG A 431 4.90 6.72 16.63
C ARG A 431 5.85 7.55 15.77
N CYS A 432 7.15 7.47 16.01
CA CYS A 432 8.15 8.23 15.28
C CYS A 432 9.53 7.56 15.26
N LYS A 433 10.48 8.18 14.56
CA LYS A 433 11.91 7.84 14.57
C LYS A 433 12.73 9.01 15.12
N ILE A 434 13.63 8.70 16.03
CA ILE A 434 14.60 9.65 16.59
C ILE A 434 15.96 8.95 16.61
N ASP A 435 16.92 9.52 15.90
CA ASP A 435 18.24 8.95 15.62
C ASP A 435 18.16 7.56 14.97
N ASP A 436 17.27 7.43 13.98
CA ASP A 436 16.94 6.18 13.25
C ASP A 436 16.43 5.03 14.16
N ARG A 437 15.93 5.36 15.35
CA ARG A 437 15.36 4.39 16.31
C ARG A 437 13.88 4.62 16.50
N LEU A 438 13.10 3.54 16.46
CA LEU A 438 11.66 3.60 16.72
C LEU A 438 11.42 4.23 18.10
N SER A 439 10.54 5.22 18.17
CA SER A 439 10.28 6.01 19.36
C SER A 439 8.78 6.32 19.48
N TYR A 440 8.32 6.53 20.71
CA TYR A 440 6.95 6.95 21.02
C TYR A 440 6.97 8.22 21.85
N ILE A 441 6.23 9.21 21.37
CA ILE A 441 6.01 10.50 22.05
C ILE A 441 4.56 10.56 22.52
N ASN A 442 4.30 10.94 23.76
CA ASN A 442 2.94 11.17 24.22
C ASN A 442 2.43 12.56 23.83
N LYS A 443 1.14 12.83 24.00
CA LYS A 443 0.50 14.13 23.67
C LYS A 443 1.09 15.36 24.36
N ASN A 444 1.95 15.18 25.37
CA ASN A 444 2.65 16.27 26.05
C ASN A 444 4.07 16.49 25.50
N GLY A 445 4.46 15.83 24.41
CA GLY A 445 5.79 15.95 23.80
C GLY A 445 6.89 15.13 24.47
N LYS A 446 6.55 14.30 25.46
CA LYS A 446 7.54 13.47 26.15
C LYS A 446 7.78 12.18 25.37
N ILE A 447 9.05 11.88 25.09
CA ILE A 447 9.47 10.54 24.64
C ILE A 447 9.23 9.58 25.80
N VAL A 448 8.26 8.68 25.67
CA VAL A 448 7.90 7.69 26.69
C VAL A 448 8.55 6.34 26.47
N TRP A 449 8.96 6.05 25.23
CA TRP A 449 9.71 4.85 24.88
C TRP A 449 10.56 5.11 23.64
N GLN A 450 11.75 4.49 23.57
CA GLN A 450 12.62 4.49 22.40
C GLN A 450 13.38 3.17 22.35
N GLU A 451 13.49 2.61 21.15
CA GLU A 451 14.27 1.40 20.86
C GLU A 451 15.71 1.56 21.39
N SER A 452 16.20 0.55 22.10
CA SER A 452 17.58 0.56 22.57
C SER A 452 18.58 0.43 21.41
N MET A 453 19.81 0.91 21.63
CA MET A 453 20.88 0.79 20.63
C MET A 453 21.12 -0.68 20.30
N LYS A 454 21.06 -1.03 19.01
CA LYS A 454 21.27 -2.40 18.52
C LYS A 454 22.60 -2.94 19.03
N LYS A 455 22.53 -3.95 19.90
CA LYS A 455 23.70 -4.74 20.27
C LYS A 455 24.15 -5.53 19.04
N ARG A 456 25.47 -5.68 18.86
CA ARG A 456 26.04 -6.47 17.77
C ARG A 456 25.60 -7.93 17.97
N LYS A 457 24.58 -8.37 17.22
CA LYS A 457 23.98 -9.70 17.34
C LYS A 457 24.82 -10.76 16.64
N ARG A 458 24.70 -11.99 17.14
CA ARG A 458 25.06 -13.21 16.40
C ARG A 458 24.20 -13.32 15.15
N LEU A 459 24.73 -13.90 14.07
CA LEU A 459 23.95 -14.16 12.86
C LEU A 459 22.72 -15.02 13.17
N GLU A 460 21.55 -14.57 12.73
CA GLU A 460 20.27 -15.26 12.90
C GLU A 460 19.90 -16.04 11.63
N ASN A 461 19.03 -17.04 11.75
CA ASN A 461 18.40 -17.62 10.56
C ASN A 461 17.26 -16.73 10.08
N TYR A 462 16.92 -16.86 8.81
CA TYR A 462 15.96 -16.00 8.15
C TYR A 462 14.54 -16.60 8.26
N ASN A 463 13.74 -16.07 9.19
CA ASN A 463 12.39 -16.57 9.48
C ASN A 463 11.35 -15.53 9.02
N ILE A 464 10.65 -15.83 7.92
CA ILE A 464 9.69 -14.95 7.25
C ILE A 464 8.42 -15.73 6.87
N ASP A 465 7.32 -15.02 6.66
CA ASP A 465 5.98 -15.63 6.44
C ASP A 465 5.47 -15.45 5.02
N PHE A 466 6.36 -15.16 4.07
CA PHE A 466 5.98 -14.85 2.69
C PHE A 466 7.09 -15.18 1.69
N MET A 467 6.69 -15.32 0.43
CA MET A 467 7.59 -15.51 -0.69
C MET A 467 8.31 -14.20 -1.00
N LYS A 468 9.65 -14.23 -0.97
CA LYS A 468 10.49 -13.12 -1.43
C LYS A 468 10.94 -13.32 -2.87
N ASN A 469 11.29 -12.23 -3.54
CA ASN A 469 11.91 -12.30 -4.87
C ASN A 469 13.30 -12.93 -4.75
N GLY A 470 13.69 -13.75 -5.74
CA GLY A 470 15.00 -14.40 -5.77
C GLY A 470 16.19 -13.43 -5.67
N TYR A 471 17.30 -13.89 -5.08
CA TYR A 471 18.48 -13.08 -4.74
C TYR A 471 19.62 -13.16 -5.78
N PHE A 472 19.39 -13.86 -6.88
CA PHE A 472 20.43 -14.37 -7.77
C PHE A 472 20.83 -13.36 -8.85
N LYS A 473 21.39 -12.23 -8.42
CA LYS A 473 21.87 -11.17 -9.31
C LYS A 473 23.13 -11.61 -10.07
N VAL A 474 23.12 -11.45 -11.39
CA VAL A 474 24.19 -11.83 -12.31
C VAL A 474 24.51 -10.71 -13.28
N TYR A 475 25.77 -10.67 -13.69
CA TYR A 475 26.21 -9.92 -14.86
C TYR A 475 26.94 -10.87 -15.82
N PRO A 476 26.95 -10.54 -17.13
CA PRO A 476 27.73 -11.25 -18.13
C PRO A 476 29.24 -11.18 -17.82
N ASP A 477 30.06 -11.96 -18.55
CA ASP A 477 31.52 -11.98 -18.41
C ASP A 477 32.10 -10.55 -18.40
N PRO A 478 32.99 -10.18 -17.44
CA PRO A 478 33.59 -8.85 -17.38
C PRO A 478 34.18 -8.37 -18.71
N GLU A 479 34.70 -9.30 -19.53
CA GLU A 479 35.27 -9.01 -20.85
C GLU A 479 34.24 -8.56 -21.90
N LEU A 480 32.94 -8.81 -21.66
CA LEU A 480 31.85 -8.43 -22.55
C LEU A 480 31.19 -7.10 -22.15
N VAL A 481 31.65 -6.47 -21.07
CA VAL A 481 31.06 -5.25 -20.54
C VAL A 481 31.81 -4.03 -21.04
N ASN A 482 31.17 -3.25 -21.92
CA ASN A 482 31.69 -1.95 -22.35
C ASN A 482 31.83 -1.00 -21.15
N LYS A 483 32.86 -0.14 -21.19
CA LYS A 483 33.23 0.87 -20.18
C LYS A 483 32.01 1.73 -19.76
N GLY A 484 31.31 1.32 -18.72
CA GLY A 484 30.13 2.02 -18.18
C GLY A 484 29.56 1.42 -16.89
N THR A 485 30.25 0.48 -16.24
CA THR A 485 29.79 -0.25 -15.05
C THR A 485 30.49 0.16 -13.76
N GLU A 486 30.77 1.45 -13.61
CA GLU A 486 31.23 1.98 -12.32
C GLU A 486 30.19 1.67 -11.22
N GLY A 487 30.61 0.95 -10.18
CA GLY A 487 29.77 0.63 -9.02
C GLY A 487 29.18 -0.79 -8.95
N VAL A 488 29.35 -1.65 -9.96
CA VAL A 488 28.88 -3.05 -9.89
C VAL A 488 29.83 -3.91 -9.04
N LYS A 489 29.29 -4.69 -8.09
CA LYS A 489 30.11 -5.60 -7.26
C LYS A 489 30.70 -6.73 -8.11
N LEU A 490 32.02 -6.91 -8.03
CA LEU A 490 32.77 -7.98 -8.72
C LEU A 490 32.20 -9.39 -8.45
N SER A 491 31.55 -9.60 -7.31
CA SER A 491 30.92 -10.87 -6.95
C SER A 491 29.77 -11.29 -7.86
N PHE A 492 29.18 -10.38 -8.64
CA PHE A 492 28.07 -10.70 -9.55
C PHE A 492 28.52 -11.18 -10.93
N PHE A 493 29.82 -11.07 -11.24
CA PHE A 493 30.38 -11.54 -12.49
C PHE A 493 30.69 -13.04 -12.41
N SER A 494 30.64 -13.72 -13.57
CA SER A 494 31.04 -15.12 -13.63
C SER A 494 32.55 -15.27 -13.42
N LYS A 495 32.97 -16.42 -12.86
CA LYS A 495 34.35 -16.77 -12.55
C LYS A 495 34.78 -18.01 -13.35
N SER A 496 36.07 -18.13 -13.65
CA SER A 496 36.61 -19.30 -14.36
C SER A 496 36.68 -20.52 -13.44
N ILE A 497 36.30 -21.69 -13.96
CA ILE A 497 36.42 -22.96 -13.23
C ILE A 497 37.87 -23.41 -13.26
N VAL A 498 38.48 -23.48 -12.07
CA VAL A 498 39.76 -24.17 -11.85
C VAL A 498 39.39 -25.48 -11.16
N LYS A 499 39.57 -26.60 -11.88
CA LYS A 499 39.27 -28.02 -11.53
C LYS A 499 38.79 -28.25 -10.07
N ASN A 500 37.56 -28.75 -9.89
CA ASN A 500 36.89 -28.78 -8.56
C ASN A 500 36.02 -30.05 -8.36
N ASP A 501 35.98 -30.61 -7.15
CA ASP A 501 35.17 -31.79 -6.78
C ASP A 501 33.66 -31.48 -6.64
N VAL A 502 33.32 -30.19 -6.50
CA VAL A 502 31.95 -29.68 -6.31
C VAL A 502 31.11 -29.75 -7.60
N PHE A 503 31.75 -29.72 -8.77
CA PHE A 503 31.08 -29.69 -10.06
C PHE A 503 31.21 -31.05 -10.76
N LYS A 504 30.09 -31.72 -11.06
CA LYS A 504 30.07 -33.07 -11.64
C LYS A 504 29.31 -33.09 -12.98
N ASN A 505 29.80 -33.93 -13.90
CA ASN A 505 29.24 -34.23 -15.23
C ASN A 505 29.27 -33.06 -16.24
N ASN A 506 29.25 -33.38 -17.54
CA ASN A 506 29.30 -32.41 -18.65
C ASN A 506 27.93 -31.72 -18.87
N SER A 507 27.40 -31.00 -17.87
CA SER A 507 26.07 -30.36 -17.89
C SER A 507 26.03 -29.00 -17.19
N ILE A 508 24.94 -28.24 -17.37
CA ILE A 508 24.61 -27.17 -16.41
C ILE A 508 24.39 -27.79 -15.04
N SER A 509 24.93 -27.17 -13.99
CA SER A 509 24.79 -27.65 -12.62
C SER A 509 24.47 -26.51 -11.65
N ILE A 510 23.66 -26.83 -10.64
CA ILE A 510 23.41 -25.98 -9.48
C ILE A 510 23.87 -26.76 -8.26
N SER A 511 24.84 -26.24 -7.51
CA SER A 511 25.37 -26.88 -6.31
C SER A 511 25.11 -26.00 -5.10
N VAL A 512 24.35 -26.52 -4.14
CA VAL A 512 24.14 -25.89 -2.84
C VAL A 512 25.05 -26.61 -1.85
N LEU A 513 25.78 -25.84 -1.03
CA LEU A 513 26.73 -26.36 -0.04
C LEU A 513 26.27 -26.03 1.39
N PRO A 514 25.32 -26.79 1.97
CA PRO A 514 24.70 -26.49 3.27
C PRO A 514 25.64 -26.62 4.46
N GLU A 515 26.90 -26.98 4.29
CA GLU A 515 27.94 -26.95 5.31
C GLU A 515 28.80 -25.67 5.24
N HIS A 516 28.81 -25.00 4.09
CA HIS A 516 29.53 -23.75 3.87
C HIS A 516 28.66 -22.55 4.27
N ARG A 517 28.86 -22.07 5.49
CA ARG A 517 28.15 -20.90 6.07
C ARG A 517 28.85 -19.60 5.70
N GLU A 518 28.05 -18.64 5.27
CA GLU A 518 28.48 -17.26 5.01
C GLU A 518 27.47 -16.27 5.56
N THR A 519 27.79 -14.97 5.53
CA THR A 519 26.85 -13.93 5.93
C THR A 519 25.93 -13.54 4.77
N PHE A 520 24.61 -13.68 4.95
CA PHE A 520 23.58 -13.20 4.04
C PHE A 520 23.02 -11.85 4.51
N ASN A 521 22.96 -10.85 3.62
CA ASN A 521 22.45 -9.50 3.91
C ASN A 521 22.97 -8.91 5.23
N SER A 522 24.28 -9.05 5.48
CA SER A 522 25.02 -8.58 6.67
C SER A 522 24.53 -9.04 8.05
N LYS A 523 23.43 -9.80 8.14
CA LYS A 523 22.75 -10.12 9.40
C LYS A 523 22.39 -11.60 9.56
N PHE A 524 22.16 -12.31 8.46
CA PHE A 524 21.62 -13.66 8.51
C PHE A 524 22.64 -14.72 8.15
N ASN A 525 22.44 -15.94 8.63
CA ASN A 525 23.16 -17.10 8.15
C ASN A 525 22.80 -17.35 6.69
N GLY A 526 23.81 -17.54 5.86
CA GLY A 526 23.72 -17.84 4.44
C GLY A 526 24.38 -19.17 4.11
N ILE A 527 23.95 -19.74 2.97
CA ILE A 527 24.49 -20.94 2.37
C ILE A 527 25.04 -20.57 0.99
N LYS A 528 26.20 -21.14 0.67
CA LYS A 528 26.85 -20.94 -0.62
C LYS A 528 26.16 -21.73 -1.73
N VAL A 529 25.98 -21.08 -2.88
CA VAL A 529 25.34 -21.65 -4.07
C VAL A 529 26.22 -21.37 -5.27
N TYR A 530 26.38 -22.37 -6.13
CA TYR A 530 27.07 -22.24 -7.39
C TYR A 530 26.15 -22.61 -8.55
N VAL A 531 26.23 -21.84 -9.64
CA VAL A 531 25.64 -22.18 -10.94
C VAL A 531 26.78 -22.25 -11.94
N ALA A 532 27.05 -23.44 -12.49
CA ALA A 532 28.20 -23.67 -13.35
C ALA A 532 27.79 -24.21 -14.72
N ASN A 533 28.44 -23.70 -15.78
CA ASN A 533 28.35 -24.24 -17.11
C ASN A 533 29.55 -25.15 -17.38
N LEU A 534 29.33 -26.46 -17.23
CA LEU A 534 30.33 -27.48 -17.55
C LEU A 534 30.19 -28.03 -18.97
N THR A 535 29.23 -27.54 -19.77
CA THR A 535 29.01 -28.03 -21.14
C THR A 535 30.08 -27.50 -22.08
N SER A 536 30.15 -28.05 -23.30
CA SER A 536 31.05 -27.55 -24.35
C SER A 536 30.51 -26.33 -25.12
N VAL A 537 29.37 -25.76 -24.70
CA VAL A 537 28.73 -24.62 -25.37
C VAL A 537 28.38 -23.53 -24.37
N ASP A 538 28.22 -22.30 -24.85
CA ASP A 538 27.71 -21.20 -24.04
C ASP A 538 26.21 -21.37 -23.79
N ILE A 539 25.74 -20.95 -22.62
CA ILE A 539 24.36 -21.16 -22.19
C ILE A 539 23.72 -19.82 -21.83
N ASP A 540 22.55 -19.59 -22.41
CA ASP A 540 21.76 -18.38 -22.19
C ASP A 540 20.71 -18.58 -21.11
N PHE A 541 20.51 -17.55 -20.30
CA PHE A 541 19.53 -17.53 -19.22
C PHE A 541 18.62 -16.32 -19.40
N ASN A 542 17.32 -16.56 -19.21
CA ASN A 542 16.39 -15.45 -19.00
C ASN A 542 16.74 -14.75 -17.69
N SER A 543 16.79 -13.43 -17.75
CA SER A 543 17.12 -12.57 -16.63
C SER A 543 16.22 -11.35 -16.59
N GLN A 544 15.91 -10.89 -15.39
CA GLN A 544 15.14 -9.68 -15.18
C GLN A 544 15.70 -8.88 -14.00
N ASP A 545 15.87 -7.57 -14.19
CA ASP A 545 16.61 -6.70 -13.26
C ASP A 545 17.99 -7.30 -12.88
N CYS A 546 18.67 -7.87 -13.88
CA CYS A 546 19.92 -8.61 -13.73
C CYS A 546 19.82 -9.82 -12.77
N ARG A 547 18.65 -10.45 -12.59
CA ARG A 547 18.49 -11.67 -11.78
C ARG A 547 18.11 -12.85 -12.66
N LEU A 548 18.68 -14.03 -12.39
CA LEU A 548 18.30 -15.26 -13.07
C LEU A 548 16.88 -15.69 -12.69
N ASN A 549 16.25 -16.48 -13.57
CA ASN A 549 15.10 -17.33 -13.25
C ASN A 549 15.51 -18.51 -12.34
N LEU A 550 16.04 -18.17 -11.16
CA LEU A 550 16.47 -19.07 -10.10
C LEU A 550 15.65 -18.80 -8.85
N LYS A 551 15.02 -19.85 -8.30
CA LYS A 551 14.17 -19.77 -7.11
C LYS A 551 14.36 -20.96 -6.18
N ALA A 552 14.08 -20.76 -4.91
CA ALA A 552 14.01 -21.84 -3.94
C ALA A 552 12.66 -22.57 -3.94
N GLN A 553 12.72 -23.88 -3.72
CA GLN A 553 11.58 -24.76 -3.47
C GLN A 553 11.75 -25.52 -2.16
N ALA A 554 10.64 -25.91 -1.56
CA ALA A 554 10.56 -26.80 -0.42
C ALA A 554 9.49 -27.88 -0.65
N LYS A 555 9.62 -29.04 -0.01
CA LYS A 555 8.54 -30.04 0.00
C LYS A 555 7.45 -29.62 0.97
N ASP A 556 6.18 -29.69 0.58
CA ASP A 556 5.06 -29.49 1.50
C ASP A 556 4.79 -30.72 2.39
N LYS A 557 3.75 -30.67 3.22
CA LYS A 557 3.34 -31.79 4.10
C LYS A 557 3.01 -33.08 3.33
N LYS A 558 2.70 -32.99 2.03
CA LYS A 558 2.42 -34.14 1.15
C LYS A 558 3.68 -34.67 0.46
N GLY A 559 4.82 -33.99 0.64
CA GLY A 559 6.08 -34.34 -0.02
C GLY A 559 6.26 -33.72 -1.40
N GLU A 560 5.35 -32.83 -1.82
CA GLU A 560 5.35 -32.20 -3.14
C GLU A 560 6.20 -30.94 -3.15
N TRP A 561 6.98 -30.75 -4.22
CA TRP A 561 7.79 -29.54 -4.36
C TRP A 561 6.92 -28.32 -4.66
N LYS A 562 7.07 -27.28 -3.84
CA LYS A 562 6.40 -25.99 -3.98
C LYS A 562 7.42 -24.87 -3.96
N ASP A 563 7.15 -23.82 -4.72
CA ASP A 563 7.93 -22.59 -4.70
C ASP A 563 7.77 -21.89 -3.35
N ILE A 564 8.87 -21.35 -2.83
CA ILE A 564 8.89 -20.51 -1.61
C ILE A 564 9.52 -19.14 -1.87
N GLU A 565 9.86 -18.87 -3.12
CA GLU A 565 10.38 -17.60 -3.64
C GLU A 565 9.69 -17.29 -4.95
N ASN A 566 9.45 -16.00 -5.20
CA ASN A 566 8.98 -15.54 -6.50
C ASN A 566 10.14 -15.51 -7.49
N LEU A 567 9.82 -15.76 -8.76
CA LEU A 567 10.72 -15.35 -9.84
C LEU A 567 10.89 -13.82 -9.82
N PRO A 568 12.00 -13.29 -10.36
CA PRO A 568 12.16 -11.86 -10.51
C PRO A 568 10.97 -11.27 -11.28
N GLU A 569 10.45 -10.14 -10.81
CA GLU A 569 9.42 -9.33 -11.49
C GLU A 569 9.85 -7.87 -11.36
N SER A 570 9.82 -7.12 -12.47
CA SER A 570 10.21 -5.71 -12.55
C SER A 570 8.98 -4.83 -12.58
N TRP A 571 9.00 -3.77 -11.77
CA TRP A 571 7.90 -2.83 -11.62
C TRP A 571 7.60 -2.03 -12.90
N CYS A 572 8.60 -1.79 -13.75
CA CYS A 572 8.47 -1.01 -14.98
C CYS A 572 8.24 -1.86 -16.24
N GLY A 573 8.15 -3.19 -16.08
CA GLY A 573 7.84 -4.13 -17.17
C GLY A 573 8.90 -4.26 -18.28
N ASN A 574 9.98 -3.47 -18.25
CA ASN A 574 10.88 -3.30 -19.40
C ASN A 574 12.32 -3.80 -19.16
N SER A 575 12.60 -4.44 -18.03
CA SER A 575 13.96 -4.91 -17.68
C SER A 575 14.16 -6.41 -17.87
N TYR A 576 13.60 -6.97 -18.94
CA TYR A 576 13.83 -8.36 -19.35
C TYR A 576 15.05 -8.44 -20.28
N GLY A 577 15.90 -9.45 -20.09
CA GLY A 577 17.09 -9.64 -20.91
C GLY A 577 17.64 -11.05 -20.85
N ILE A 578 18.64 -11.31 -21.68
CA ILE A 578 19.36 -12.59 -21.70
C ILE A 578 20.75 -12.37 -21.11
N THR A 579 21.17 -13.24 -20.21
CA THR A 579 22.53 -13.29 -19.69
C THR A 579 23.16 -14.62 -20.06
N THR A 580 24.37 -14.59 -20.60
CA THR A 580 25.10 -15.80 -21.04
C THR A 580 26.16 -16.21 -20.01
N LEU A 581 26.20 -17.50 -19.68
CA LEU A 581 27.30 -18.14 -18.95
C LEU A 581 28.14 -18.97 -19.91
N ARG A 582 29.40 -18.56 -20.10
CA ARG A 582 30.31 -19.25 -21.02
C ARG A 582 30.73 -20.62 -20.52
N THR A 583 31.11 -21.50 -21.45
CA THR A 583 31.70 -22.80 -21.12
C THR A 583 32.87 -22.66 -20.13
N GLY A 584 32.91 -23.51 -19.10
CA GLY A 584 33.99 -23.50 -18.10
C GLY A 584 33.90 -22.35 -17.09
N ARG A 585 32.75 -21.67 -16.97
CA ARG A 585 32.52 -20.59 -16.00
C ARG A 585 31.40 -20.90 -15.02
N TYR A 586 31.39 -20.20 -13.90
CA TYR A 586 30.35 -20.31 -12.87
C TYR A 586 29.99 -18.96 -12.24
N TRP A 587 28.77 -18.86 -11.70
CA TRP A 587 28.37 -17.82 -10.76
C TRP A 587 28.33 -18.36 -9.33
N GLU A 588 28.57 -17.48 -8.36
CA GLU A 588 28.54 -17.78 -6.94
C GLU A 588 27.51 -16.87 -6.26
N PHE A 589 26.65 -17.45 -5.43
CA PHE A 589 25.61 -16.75 -4.70
C PHE A 589 25.60 -17.16 -3.23
N ILE A 590 24.90 -16.37 -2.43
CA ILE A 590 24.55 -16.70 -1.06
C ILE A 590 23.02 -16.66 -0.95
N THR A 591 22.42 -17.77 -0.55
CA THR A 591 20.99 -17.88 -0.23
C THR A 591 20.81 -17.95 1.28
N PRO A 592 19.73 -17.40 1.87
CA PRO A 592 19.54 -17.49 3.31
C PRO A 592 19.33 -18.93 3.80
N VAL A 593 19.79 -19.18 5.03
CA VAL A 593 19.29 -20.28 5.85
C VAL A 593 17.90 -19.87 6.33
N TYR A 594 16.84 -20.43 5.72
CA TYR A 594 15.49 -20.25 6.23
C TYR A 594 15.31 -21.00 7.56
N GLU A 595 14.51 -20.42 8.43
CA GLU A 595 14.03 -21.02 9.68
C GLU A 595 12.51 -20.87 9.76
N GLY A 596 11.83 -21.93 10.15
CA GLY A 596 10.43 -21.91 10.50
C GLY A 596 9.99 -23.17 11.23
N VAL A 597 8.69 -23.32 11.46
CA VAL A 597 8.12 -24.46 12.22
C VAL A 597 8.08 -25.78 11.48
N PHE A 598 8.26 -25.75 10.17
CA PHE A 598 8.10 -26.93 9.34
C PHE A 598 9.45 -27.36 8.76
N ASP A 599 10.01 -28.44 9.31
CA ASP A 599 11.20 -29.09 8.78
C ASP A 599 10.91 -29.74 7.43
N THR A 600 11.78 -29.52 6.46
CA THR A 600 11.58 -29.99 5.09
C THR A 600 12.89 -30.15 4.33
N LYS A 601 12.79 -30.75 3.15
CA LYS A 601 13.86 -30.71 2.15
C LYS A 601 13.65 -29.50 1.24
N ARG A 602 14.76 -28.85 0.93
CA ARG A 602 14.84 -27.72 0.00
C ARG A 602 15.68 -28.07 -1.22
N ARG A 603 15.43 -27.35 -2.31
CA ARG A 603 16.26 -27.33 -3.52
C ARG A 603 16.15 -25.97 -4.19
N LEU A 604 17.05 -25.68 -5.10
CA LEU A 604 16.93 -24.57 -6.04
C LEU A 604 16.52 -25.08 -7.42
N VAL A 605 15.77 -24.26 -8.14
CA VAL A 605 15.30 -24.52 -9.50
C VAL A 605 15.76 -23.40 -10.41
N LEU A 606 16.52 -23.74 -11.44
CA LEU A 606 16.97 -22.83 -12.49
C LEU A 606 16.33 -23.22 -13.81
N THR A 607 15.88 -22.23 -14.58
CA THR A 607 15.59 -22.43 -16.01
C THR A 607 16.64 -21.72 -16.87
N TYR A 608 16.98 -22.36 -17.98
CA TYR A 608 17.89 -21.80 -18.99
C TYR A 608 17.37 -22.10 -20.39
N ILE A 609 17.77 -21.29 -21.37
CA ILE A 609 17.33 -21.42 -22.75
C ILE A 609 18.01 -22.64 -23.40
N ASP A 610 17.23 -23.51 -24.06
CA ASP A 610 17.78 -24.63 -24.82
C ASP A 610 18.86 -24.11 -25.80
N PRO A 611 20.09 -24.65 -25.78
CA PRO A 611 21.17 -24.19 -26.66
C PRO A 611 20.83 -24.28 -28.15
N LYS A 612 19.87 -25.14 -28.54
CA LYS A 612 19.34 -25.20 -29.91
C LYS A 612 18.59 -23.94 -30.35
N ASP A 613 18.17 -23.11 -29.40
CA ASP A 613 17.39 -21.89 -29.61
C ASP A 613 18.23 -20.61 -29.45
N HIS A 614 19.56 -20.72 -29.26
CA HIS A 614 20.49 -19.61 -29.01
C HIS A 614 20.35 -18.47 -30.03
N ASN A 615 20.27 -18.81 -31.33
CA ASN A 615 20.19 -17.86 -32.45
C ASN A 615 18.78 -17.61 -33.00
N LYS A 616 17.73 -18.11 -32.34
CA LYS A 616 16.36 -17.89 -32.82
C LYS A 616 15.87 -16.51 -32.40
N SER A 617 15.43 -15.71 -33.37
CA SER A 617 14.77 -14.42 -33.16
C SER A 617 13.31 -14.57 -32.67
N ASP A 618 12.78 -15.78 -32.68
CA ASP A 618 11.40 -16.07 -32.29
C ASP A 618 11.20 -15.95 -30.77
N TYR A 619 10.04 -15.43 -30.40
CA TYR A 619 9.62 -15.19 -29.01
C TYR A 619 9.41 -16.49 -28.19
N LYS A 620 9.50 -17.66 -28.82
CA LYS A 620 9.30 -18.98 -28.21
C LYS A 620 10.63 -19.72 -28.12
N LYS A 621 11.43 -19.37 -27.10
CA LYS A 621 12.61 -20.14 -26.70
C LYS A 621 12.19 -21.27 -25.77
N ASN A 622 12.62 -22.50 -26.03
CA ASN A 622 12.39 -23.60 -25.10
C ASN A 622 13.28 -23.41 -23.87
N GLU A 623 12.74 -23.69 -22.68
CA GLU A 623 13.49 -23.67 -21.43
C GLU A 623 13.75 -25.09 -20.92
N ILE A 624 14.96 -25.32 -20.45
CA ILE A 624 15.36 -26.53 -19.75
C ILE A 624 15.45 -26.20 -18.25
N THR A 625 14.83 -27.04 -17.43
CA THR A 625 14.86 -26.91 -15.96
C THR A 625 15.94 -27.80 -15.36
N VAL A 626 16.75 -27.23 -14.48
CA VAL A 626 17.77 -27.96 -13.69
C VAL A 626 17.52 -27.72 -12.20
N TYR A 627 17.83 -28.75 -11.42
CA TYR A 627 17.65 -28.77 -9.97
C TYR A 627 19.00 -28.87 -9.27
N SER A 628 19.11 -28.23 -8.11
CA SER A 628 20.23 -28.47 -7.21
C SER A 628 20.15 -29.82 -6.52
N ASN A 629 21.22 -30.19 -5.79
CA ASN A 629 21.11 -31.19 -4.72
C ASN A 629 20.02 -30.79 -3.70
N GLU A 630 19.39 -31.81 -3.10
CA GLU A 630 18.48 -31.63 -1.98
C GLU A 630 19.27 -31.36 -0.70
N TYR A 631 18.72 -30.53 0.18
CA TYR A 631 19.30 -30.25 1.48
C TYR A 631 18.22 -29.97 2.53
N PHE A 632 18.52 -30.26 3.79
CA PHE A 632 17.59 -30.03 4.88
C PHE A 632 17.50 -28.54 5.26
N GLY A 633 16.34 -28.13 5.74
CA GLY A 633 16.09 -26.82 6.35
C GLY A 633 14.67 -26.75 6.91
N SER A 634 14.25 -25.58 7.33
CA SER A 634 12.87 -25.35 7.77
C SER A 634 12.31 -24.05 7.21
N ILE A 635 10.98 -23.98 7.15
CA ILE A 635 10.22 -22.84 6.64
C ILE A 635 8.93 -22.67 7.45
N ASN A 636 8.27 -21.52 7.32
CA ASN A 636 6.89 -21.35 7.77
C ASN A 636 5.93 -21.74 6.62
N PRO A 637 4.80 -22.41 6.92
CA PRO A 637 3.83 -22.82 5.90
C PRO A 637 3.32 -21.69 5.00
N ALA A 638 3.22 -20.47 5.53
CA ALA A 638 2.81 -19.29 4.77
C ALA A 638 3.73 -19.00 3.57
N GLN A 639 5.00 -19.40 3.62
CA GLN A 639 5.95 -19.21 2.51
C GLN A 639 5.57 -19.98 1.24
N PHE A 640 4.64 -20.94 1.28
CA PHE A 640 4.20 -21.68 0.09
C PHE A 640 3.21 -20.93 -0.80
N TRP A 641 2.55 -19.90 -0.27
CA TRP A 641 1.41 -19.29 -0.96
C TRP A 641 1.30 -17.78 -0.72
N HIS A 642 1.80 -17.28 0.41
CA HIS A 642 1.71 -15.88 0.78
C HIS A 642 2.76 -15.09 -0.01
N LYS A 643 2.36 -14.50 -1.13
CA LYS A 643 3.23 -13.65 -1.92
C LYS A 643 3.33 -12.28 -1.25
N ASN A 644 4.53 -11.70 -1.20
CA ASN A 644 4.79 -10.33 -0.69
C ASN A 644 4.08 -9.20 -1.47
N TYR A 645 3.15 -9.53 -2.38
CA TYR A 645 2.57 -8.60 -3.36
C TYR A 645 1.32 -7.87 -2.85
N ASN A 646 0.80 -8.24 -1.68
CA ASN A 646 -0.32 -7.54 -1.08
C ASN A 646 0.15 -6.25 -0.41
N ARG A 647 0.37 -5.21 -1.23
CA ARG A 647 0.51 -3.81 -0.81
C ARG A 647 -0.59 -3.36 0.17
N TRP A 648 -1.72 -4.05 0.20
CA TRP A 648 -2.91 -3.74 1.00
C TRP A 648 -2.90 -4.28 2.43
N TYR A 649 -2.09 -5.30 2.75
CA TYR A 649 -2.09 -5.98 4.06
C TYR A 649 -0.71 -5.99 4.71
N ARG A 650 -0.05 -4.84 4.73
CA ARG A 650 1.23 -4.70 5.39
C ARG A 650 1.04 -4.71 6.92
N ILE A 651 1.07 -5.91 7.52
CA ILE A 651 1.51 -6.06 8.92
C ILE A 651 2.95 -5.50 9.06
N GLU A 652 3.72 -5.48 7.96
CA GLU A 652 5.02 -4.83 7.84
C GLU A 652 5.02 -3.29 7.79
N ASN A 653 3.87 -2.61 7.89
CA ASN A 653 3.84 -1.15 8.06
C ASN A 653 4.62 -0.68 9.32
N PHE A 654 4.99 -1.61 10.21
CA PHE A 654 5.92 -1.37 11.32
C PHE A 654 7.40 -1.28 10.91
N LEU A 655 7.81 -1.95 9.83
CA LEU A 655 9.22 -2.07 9.39
C LEU A 655 9.51 -1.31 8.09
N ASP A 656 8.50 -0.97 7.30
CA ASP A 656 8.62 -0.23 6.04
C ASP A 656 9.07 1.23 6.18
N TRP A 657 9.30 1.68 7.42
CA TRP A 657 9.89 2.96 7.74
C TRP A 657 11.42 2.91 7.69
N ARG A 658 12.02 1.80 7.22
CA ARG A 658 13.45 1.75 6.89
C ARG A 658 13.65 2.43 5.53
N PRO A 659 14.64 3.35 5.43
CA PRO A 659 14.87 4.16 4.24
C PRO A 659 15.11 3.33 2.97
#